data_AF-A0A5N6DSB0-F1
#
_entry.id   AF-A0A5N6DSB0-F1
#
_cell.length_a   1.000
_cell.length_b   1.000
_cell.length_c   1.000
_cell.angle_alpha   90.00
_cell.angle_beta   90.00
_cell.angle_gamma   90.00
#
_symmetry.space_group_name_H-M   'P 1'
#
loop_
_entity.id
_entity.type
_entity.pdbx_description
1 polymer ?
#
loop_
_entity_poly.entity_id
_entity_poly.type
_entity_poly.pdbx_seq_one_letter_code
_entity_poly.pdbx_strand_id
1 'polypeptide(L)'
;MEEVDTSSFSKPALNVFASTPQSTQAEVRARLVRFLPSASEADKEKYFIRLSQVTNHLPMETANFSDFYCSLEHARNCSEIMGLEVSPNWYYIPSVYNGRTSSLRVSGQPIRRPWGVISGPGAASQATWSRSKRLDFELEMGVFLAKPLPAGQILDIRNAKEHVFGFVILNDWSARDIQGFEMAPLGPFHSKGFGTTISPWIVTIDALSPVECPVSIPQSPPPLPHLAWKGDSSNATWDIELSARIQRKGKTYHITSTNLKDLYWTPYQQLTHLASAGEGLSTGDIFGTGTISNDGSHDLGGPYSNDACSIRKGWYQNHGICPYLVSKRMDSRGKEAVGNVQRAVVDTKVVLKATDERIPWDEKQSRAVVRKFDLRLLSLFTVINLFSFIDRVNIGNARLLGLEKDLGLSGLRFNIALMCLFVSYCVVELPSNILCKIVGGHIYIPTLVLCFGIITMLTSLVEQKGGLYACRFLLGVFEGVSVILAVVAFITIPSGPGTARFLTESQKQPCYPGFDNTACTFLRLRILLWKAAACAISIVVGYISDRYHNRGWVIFATVPFGIAGMGMLEFLPTSMPGAKYGALYLAAPGIYAFLPLWLAWAVNNAATPTVKAASAGLVFTVGSLGGILAPWVYLPGDAPNYRTGHAIMFAFLFGSWAMCIGMIIYIKWENRARELGKRDNVLEGLGPEEQLELSSRHPAFRYAV
;
A
#
# COMPACT_ATOMS: atom_id res chain seq x y z
N MET A 1 -2.55 0.56 55.86
CA MET A 1 -3.54 0.82 54.79
C MET A 1 -2.90 1.85 53.89
N GLU A 2 -2.49 1.46 52.69
CA GLU A 2 -1.97 2.41 51.71
C GLU A 2 -3.07 3.44 51.39
N GLU A 3 -2.68 4.70 51.40
CA GLU A 3 -3.58 5.81 51.09
C GLU A 3 -3.99 5.70 49.62
N VAL A 4 -5.30 5.61 49.34
CA VAL A 4 -5.80 5.56 47.95
C VAL A 4 -5.36 6.84 47.27
N ASP A 5 -4.59 6.74 46.18
CA ASP A 5 -4.16 7.89 45.40
C ASP A 5 -5.37 8.58 44.75
N THR A 6 -5.88 9.60 45.44
CA THR A 6 -7.03 10.39 45.00
C THR A 6 -6.75 11.20 43.74
N SER A 7 -5.48 11.41 43.37
CA SER A 7 -5.12 12.11 42.15
C SER A 7 -5.56 11.34 40.89
N SER A 8 -5.68 10.01 40.98
CA SER A 8 -6.19 9.15 39.89
C SER A 8 -7.63 9.50 39.48
N PHE A 9 -8.48 9.93 40.41
CA PHE A 9 -9.89 10.30 40.14
C PHE A 9 -10.04 11.63 39.40
N SER A 10 -9.00 12.46 39.41
CA SER A 10 -8.99 13.76 38.71
C SER A 10 -8.58 13.67 37.24
N LYS A 11 -8.23 12.46 36.76
CA LYS A 11 -7.77 12.23 35.39
C LYS A 11 -8.95 12.15 34.41
N PRO A 12 -8.76 12.58 33.15
CA PRO A 12 -9.81 12.53 32.13
C PRO A 12 -10.15 11.11 31.65
N ALA A 13 -9.30 10.13 31.95
CA ALA A 13 -9.47 8.73 31.57
C ALA A 13 -9.09 7.81 32.74
N LEU A 14 -9.69 6.62 32.79
CA LEU A 14 -9.55 5.68 33.91
C LEU A 14 -8.20 4.95 33.93
N ASN A 15 -7.29 5.15 32.98
CA ASN A 15 -6.03 4.42 32.87
C ASN A 15 -5.21 4.43 34.17
N VAL A 16 -5.07 5.59 34.83
CA VAL A 16 -4.30 5.70 36.07
C VAL A 16 -4.97 4.87 37.17
N PHE A 17 -6.29 4.97 37.34
CA PHE A 17 -7.03 4.19 38.32
C PHE A 17 -6.98 2.68 38.02
N ALA A 18 -7.19 2.28 36.76
CA ALA A 18 -7.14 0.89 36.32
C ALA A 18 -5.74 0.26 36.47
N SER A 19 -4.67 1.06 36.42
CA SER A 19 -3.30 0.59 36.65
C SER A 19 -2.96 0.34 38.13
N THR A 20 -3.80 0.78 39.07
CA THR A 20 -3.60 0.53 40.51
C THR A 20 -3.81 -0.96 40.84
N PRO A 21 -3.24 -1.46 41.95
CA PRO A 21 -3.49 -2.83 42.39
C PRO A 21 -4.99 -3.13 42.54
N GLN A 22 -5.41 -4.36 42.20
CA GLN A 22 -6.82 -4.77 42.34
C GLN A 22 -7.36 -4.60 43.77
N SER A 23 -6.50 -4.73 44.80
CA SER A 23 -6.86 -4.43 46.18
C SER A 23 -7.30 -2.98 46.40
N THR A 24 -6.64 -2.02 45.74
CA THR A 24 -7.01 -0.60 45.75
C THR A 24 -8.34 -0.38 45.05
N GLN A 25 -8.56 -1.03 43.90
CA GLN A 25 -9.81 -0.95 43.16
C GLN A 25 -10.98 -1.52 43.98
N ALA A 26 -10.78 -2.67 44.62
CA ALA A 26 -11.75 -3.32 45.50
C ALA A 26 -12.08 -2.47 46.74
N GLU A 27 -11.07 -1.84 47.36
CA GLU A 27 -11.28 -0.92 48.49
C GLU A 27 -12.11 0.31 48.09
N VAL A 28 -11.83 0.90 46.92
CA VAL A 28 -12.64 2.02 46.40
C VAL A 28 -14.07 1.59 46.15
N ARG A 29 -14.28 0.41 45.54
CA ARG A 29 -15.62 -0.17 45.37
C ARG A 29 -16.32 -0.38 46.72
N ALA A 30 -15.63 -0.95 47.72
CA ALA A 30 -16.19 -1.19 49.04
C ALA A 30 -16.62 0.11 49.74
N ARG A 31 -15.81 1.17 49.64
CA ARG A 31 -16.15 2.50 50.16
C ARG A 31 -17.38 3.09 49.46
N LEU A 32 -17.45 3.02 48.12
CA LEU A 32 -18.60 3.50 47.36
C LEU A 32 -19.88 2.74 47.73
N VAL A 33 -19.83 1.41 47.80
CA VAL A 33 -20.97 0.56 48.18
C VAL A 33 -21.46 0.86 49.60
N ARG A 34 -20.56 1.18 50.53
CA ARG A 34 -20.92 1.61 51.89
C ARG A 34 -21.50 3.01 51.94
N PHE A 35 -20.96 3.93 51.15
CA PHE A 35 -21.35 5.35 51.14
C PHE A 35 -22.69 5.59 50.43
N LEU A 36 -22.91 5.00 49.26
CA LEU A 36 -24.08 5.30 48.40
C LEU A 36 -25.43 5.15 49.12
N PRO A 37 -25.71 4.09 49.91
CA PRO A 37 -26.96 3.95 50.65
C PRO A 37 -27.10 4.90 51.85
N SER A 38 -25.98 5.42 52.36
CA SER A 38 -25.93 6.29 53.55
C SER A 38 -25.80 7.79 53.22
N ALA A 39 -25.76 8.15 51.94
CA ALA A 39 -25.62 9.53 51.48
C ALA A 39 -26.82 10.38 51.90
N SER A 40 -26.55 11.47 52.63
CA SER A 40 -27.55 12.45 53.04
C SER A 40 -28.04 13.28 51.84
N GLU A 41 -29.14 14.04 52.00
CA GLU A 41 -29.58 14.98 50.94
C GLU A 41 -28.52 16.05 50.63
N ALA A 42 -27.75 16.48 51.64
CA ALA A 42 -26.63 17.39 51.43
C ALA A 42 -25.49 16.74 50.62
N ASP A 43 -25.20 15.46 50.84
CA ASP A 43 -24.23 14.71 50.05
C ASP A 43 -24.70 14.52 48.60
N LYS A 44 -26.00 14.26 48.41
CA LYS A 44 -26.60 14.13 47.08
C LYS A 44 -26.47 15.43 46.29
N GLU A 45 -26.82 16.55 46.90
CA GLU A 45 -26.68 17.87 46.26
C GLU A 45 -25.23 18.21 45.93
N LYS A 46 -24.28 17.78 46.78
CA LYS A 46 -22.86 18.12 46.62
C LYS A 46 -22.11 17.22 45.63
N TYR A 47 -22.37 15.92 45.63
CA TYR A 47 -21.53 14.93 44.93
C TYR A 47 -22.23 14.19 43.78
N PHE A 48 -23.56 14.23 43.68
CA PHE A 48 -24.29 13.46 42.68
C PHE A 48 -24.69 14.35 41.50
N ILE A 49 -24.39 13.87 40.29
CA ILE A 49 -24.82 14.53 39.05
C ILE A 49 -25.92 13.67 38.43
N ARG A 50 -27.03 14.30 38.04
CA ARG A 50 -28.11 13.58 37.35
C ARG A 50 -27.58 13.04 36.03
N LEU A 51 -27.85 11.77 35.74
CA LEU A 51 -27.37 11.12 34.51
C LEU A 51 -27.81 11.87 33.22
N SER A 52 -28.97 12.53 33.24
CA SER A 52 -29.45 13.36 32.12
C SER A 52 -28.60 14.61 31.84
N GLN A 53 -27.74 15.02 32.77
CA GLN A 53 -26.81 16.14 32.65
C GLN A 53 -25.38 15.67 32.30
N VAL A 54 -25.13 14.37 32.30
CA VAL A 54 -23.80 13.79 32.04
C VAL A 54 -23.62 13.55 30.55
N THR A 55 -22.51 14.04 30.00
CA THR A 55 -22.03 13.62 28.69
C THR A 55 -20.98 12.54 28.88
N ASN A 56 -21.20 11.37 28.28
CA ASN A 56 -20.27 10.26 28.40
C ASN A 56 -19.13 10.37 27.39
N HIS A 57 -17.95 9.88 27.78
CA HIS A 57 -16.73 9.84 26.97
C HIS A 57 -16.22 8.39 26.86
N LEU A 58 -15.17 8.17 26.06
CA LEU A 58 -14.45 6.88 26.11
C LEU A 58 -13.83 6.72 27.51
N PRO A 59 -14.00 5.56 28.17
CA PRO A 59 -13.62 5.41 29.57
C PRO A 59 -12.11 5.33 29.79
N MET A 60 -11.35 4.90 28.78
CA MET A 60 -9.89 4.77 28.83
C MET A 60 -9.27 5.31 27.55
N GLU A 61 -8.04 5.81 27.65
CA GLU A 61 -7.15 5.99 26.51
C GLU A 61 -6.70 4.62 26.03
N THR A 62 -7.03 4.28 24.79
CA THR A 62 -6.75 2.97 24.21
C THR A 62 -5.66 3.12 23.16
N ALA A 63 -4.57 2.35 23.29
CA ALA A 63 -3.53 2.28 22.28
C ALA A 63 -3.86 1.22 21.22
N ASN A 64 -4.23 0.02 21.68
CA ASN A 64 -4.50 -1.13 20.84
C ASN A 64 -5.96 -1.60 20.98
N PHE A 65 -6.56 -1.94 19.84
CA PHE A 65 -7.83 -2.64 19.76
C PHE A 65 -7.65 -3.89 18.90
N SER A 66 -8.00 -5.05 19.45
CA SER A 66 -8.04 -6.32 18.74
C SER A 66 -9.46 -6.88 18.76
N ASP A 67 -9.81 -7.69 17.79
CA ASP A 67 -11.14 -8.29 17.74
C ASP A 67 -11.04 -9.78 17.43
N PHE A 68 -11.75 -10.57 18.24
CA PHE A 68 -11.70 -12.02 18.20
C PHE A 68 -12.83 -12.60 17.35
N TYR A 69 -12.76 -13.90 17.09
CA TYR A 69 -13.80 -14.65 16.38
C TYR A 69 -14.05 -15.97 17.09
N CYS A 70 -14.75 -15.93 18.24
CA CYS A 70 -14.72 -16.98 19.26
C CYS A 70 -16.06 -17.65 19.61
N SER A 71 -17.18 -17.27 18.98
CA SER A 71 -18.45 -18.00 19.08
C SER A 71 -18.49 -19.12 18.04
N LEU A 72 -18.75 -20.36 18.49
CA LEU A 72 -18.85 -21.52 17.59
C LEU A 72 -20.06 -21.44 16.67
N GLU A 73 -21.21 -21.02 17.20
CA GLU A 73 -22.43 -20.87 16.42
C GLU A 73 -22.28 -19.78 15.37
N HIS A 74 -21.65 -18.65 15.71
CA HIS A 74 -21.32 -17.63 14.73
C HIS A 74 -20.38 -18.18 13.64
N ALA A 75 -19.34 -18.93 14.03
CA ALA A 75 -18.41 -19.55 13.09
C ALA A 75 -19.11 -20.51 12.12
N ARG A 76 -20.02 -21.36 12.63
CA ARG A 76 -20.84 -22.27 11.84
C ARG A 76 -21.74 -21.53 10.86
N ASN A 77 -22.44 -20.50 11.32
CA ASN A 77 -23.38 -19.73 10.49
C ASN A 77 -22.65 -19.00 9.35
N CYS A 78 -21.48 -18.42 9.62
CA CYS A 78 -20.64 -17.79 8.59
C CYS A 78 -20.11 -18.82 7.58
N SER A 79 -19.58 -19.94 8.05
CA SER A 79 -19.09 -21.03 7.18
C SER A 79 -20.20 -21.59 6.29
N GLU A 80 -21.40 -21.84 6.83
CA GLU A 80 -22.55 -22.35 6.06
C GLU A 80 -22.92 -21.40 4.91
N ILE A 81 -22.91 -20.09 5.14
CA ILE A 81 -23.25 -19.09 4.11
C ILE A 81 -22.19 -18.99 3.02
N MET A 82 -20.93 -19.26 3.36
CA MET A 82 -19.84 -19.36 2.39
C MET A 82 -19.83 -20.71 1.66
N GLY A 83 -20.67 -21.67 2.07
CA GLY A 83 -20.64 -23.04 1.54
C GLY A 83 -19.38 -23.80 1.96
N LEU A 84 -18.82 -23.47 3.12
CA LEU A 84 -17.59 -24.03 3.68
C LEU A 84 -17.88 -24.69 5.04
N GLU A 85 -16.93 -25.48 5.52
CA GLU A 85 -16.90 -25.92 6.92
C GLU A 85 -16.15 -24.91 7.79
N VAL A 86 -16.26 -25.03 9.12
CA VAL A 86 -15.42 -24.26 10.04
C VAL A 86 -13.98 -24.72 9.87
N SER A 87 -13.07 -23.77 9.61
CA SER A 87 -11.66 -24.09 9.37
C SER A 87 -11.05 -24.82 10.57
N PRO A 88 -10.29 -25.92 10.39
CA PRO A 88 -9.78 -26.73 11.50
C PRO A 88 -8.97 -25.95 12.53
N ASN A 89 -8.21 -24.95 12.10
CA ASN A 89 -7.38 -24.11 13.01
C ASN A 89 -8.22 -23.37 14.06
N TRP A 90 -9.48 -23.04 13.76
CA TRP A 90 -10.37 -22.32 14.66
C TRP A 90 -10.60 -23.05 15.99
N TYR A 91 -10.56 -24.39 15.97
CA TYR A 91 -10.70 -25.23 17.16
C TYR A 91 -9.42 -25.35 18.00
N TYR A 92 -8.28 -24.86 17.49
CA TYR A 92 -6.99 -24.92 18.19
C TYR A 92 -6.52 -23.56 18.72
N ILE A 93 -6.93 -22.47 18.07
CA ILE A 93 -6.56 -21.10 18.44
C ILE A 93 -7.79 -20.18 18.43
N PRO A 94 -7.93 -19.26 19.41
CA PRO A 94 -8.91 -18.19 19.32
C PRO A 94 -8.47 -17.20 18.25
N SER A 95 -9.05 -17.32 17.06
CA SER A 95 -8.75 -16.45 15.91
C SER A 95 -8.96 -14.97 16.27
N VAL A 96 -8.00 -14.13 15.93
CA VAL A 96 -7.98 -12.70 16.26
C VAL A 96 -7.36 -11.89 15.13
N TYR A 97 -7.80 -10.64 14.97
CA TYR A 97 -7.19 -9.65 14.09
C TYR A 97 -7.07 -8.30 14.80
N ASN A 98 -6.22 -7.42 14.26
CA ASN A 98 -6.08 -6.07 14.78
C ASN A 98 -7.25 -5.21 14.27
N GLY A 99 -8.06 -4.73 15.21
CA GLY A 99 -9.11 -3.76 14.95
C GLY A 99 -8.56 -2.35 14.75
N ARG A 100 -9.45 -1.40 14.51
CA ARG A 100 -9.08 0.00 14.27
C ARG A 100 -9.36 0.87 15.51
N THR A 101 -8.35 1.11 16.33
CA THR A 101 -8.46 1.95 17.55
C THR A 101 -9.04 3.33 17.27
N SER A 102 -8.64 3.97 16.15
CA SER A 102 -9.08 5.33 15.81
C SER A 102 -10.58 5.47 15.51
N SER A 103 -11.29 4.36 15.28
CA SER A 103 -12.72 4.34 15.00
C SER A 103 -13.57 3.84 16.16
N LEU A 104 -12.96 3.63 17.34
CA LEU A 104 -13.71 3.40 18.58
C LEU A 104 -14.52 4.65 18.93
N ARG A 105 -15.80 4.44 19.24
CA ARG A 105 -16.75 5.49 19.58
C ARG A 105 -17.51 5.11 20.84
N VAL A 106 -17.85 6.12 21.62
CA VAL A 106 -18.75 5.95 22.76
C VAL A 106 -20.21 5.89 22.28
N SER A 107 -21.04 5.10 22.96
CA SER A 107 -22.48 5.00 22.73
C SER A 107 -23.15 6.36 22.58
N GLY A 108 -24.08 6.46 21.62
CA GLY A 108 -24.79 7.69 21.25
C GLY A 108 -24.17 8.44 20.07
N GLN A 109 -22.91 8.17 19.70
CA GLN A 109 -22.33 8.76 18.49
C GLN A 109 -22.87 8.10 17.21
N PRO A 110 -23.25 8.90 16.19
CA PRO A 110 -23.81 8.35 14.96
C PRO A 110 -22.74 7.66 14.10
N ILE A 111 -23.11 6.50 13.54
CA ILE A 111 -22.31 5.77 12.57
C ILE A 111 -22.79 6.11 11.16
N ARG A 112 -21.86 6.63 10.35
CA ARG A 112 -22.14 6.90 8.94
C ARG A 112 -21.93 5.62 8.14
N ARG A 113 -22.94 5.23 7.36
CA ARG A 113 -22.85 4.10 6.41
C ARG A 113 -21.58 4.25 5.57
N PRO A 114 -20.67 3.25 5.57
CA PRO A 114 -19.38 3.37 4.93
C PRO A 114 -19.53 3.29 3.41
N TRP A 115 -18.57 3.91 2.74
CA TRP A 115 -18.28 3.60 1.35
C TRP A 115 -17.24 2.49 1.31
N GLY A 116 -17.36 1.60 0.33
CA GLY A 116 -16.54 0.42 0.20
C GLY A 116 -16.46 -0.09 -1.22
N VAL A 117 -15.44 -0.90 -1.48
CA VAL A 117 -15.39 -1.70 -2.70
C VAL A 117 -16.20 -2.95 -2.43
N ILE A 118 -17.23 -3.19 -3.24
CA ILE A 118 -18.11 -4.36 -3.13
C ILE A 118 -18.07 -5.12 -4.46
N SER A 119 -18.17 -6.44 -4.44
CA SER A 119 -18.34 -7.24 -5.67
C SER A 119 -19.72 -7.90 -5.72
N GLY A 120 -20.18 -8.19 -6.92
CA GLY A 120 -21.36 -9.04 -7.13
C GLY A 120 -21.10 -10.50 -6.73
N PRO A 121 -22.13 -11.36 -6.73
CA PRO A 121 -21.94 -12.80 -6.59
C PRO A 121 -21.16 -13.36 -7.79
N GLY A 122 -20.04 -14.06 -7.54
CA GLY A 122 -19.25 -14.76 -8.55
C GLY A 122 -17.86 -14.16 -8.78
N ALA A 123 -16.85 -15.03 -8.90
CA ALA A 123 -15.42 -14.71 -9.00
C ALA A 123 -15.00 -13.91 -10.26
N ALA A 124 -15.97 -13.49 -11.08
CA ALA A 124 -15.79 -12.71 -12.30
C ALA A 124 -16.54 -11.36 -12.27
N SER A 125 -17.12 -10.97 -11.13
CA SER A 125 -17.90 -9.74 -11.03
C SER A 125 -17.01 -8.51 -10.83
N GLN A 126 -17.28 -7.45 -11.60
CA GLN A 126 -16.59 -6.18 -11.51
C GLN A 126 -16.80 -5.56 -10.11
N ALA A 127 -15.70 -5.22 -9.43
CA ALA A 127 -15.78 -4.59 -8.12
C ALA A 127 -16.23 -3.12 -8.26
N THR A 128 -17.20 -2.69 -7.44
CA THR A 128 -17.76 -1.33 -7.48
C THR A 128 -17.48 -0.57 -6.19
N TRP A 129 -17.16 0.72 -6.32
CA TRP A 129 -17.09 1.62 -5.19
C TRP A 129 -18.47 2.20 -4.90
N SER A 130 -19.09 1.81 -3.79
CA SER A 130 -20.42 2.30 -3.42
C SER A 130 -20.62 2.36 -1.91
N ARG A 131 -21.71 2.98 -1.46
CA ARG A 131 -22.11 2.82 -0.04
C ARG A 131 -22.49 1.38 0.19
N SER A 132 -22.03 0.82 1.31
CA SER A 132 -22.41 -0.53 1.72
C SER A 132 -23.93 -0.68 1.66
N LYS A 133 -24.39 -1.67 0.93
CA LYS A 133 -25.78 -2.15 0.84
C LYS A 133 -26.08 -3.14 1.97
N ARG A 134 -25.06 -3.76 2.56
CA ARG A 134 -25.15 -4.77 3.62
C ARG A 134 -24.45 -4.31 4.90
N LEU A 135 -24.98 -3.23 5.50
CA LEU A 135 -24.53 -2.76 6.81
C LEU A 135 -25.20 -3.58 7.90
N ASP A 136 -24.41 -4.03 8.85
CA ASP A 136 -24.78 -4.98 9.89
C ASP A 136 -24.20 -4.54 11.25
N PHE A 137 -24.77 -5.08 12.32
CA PHE A 137 -24.22 -4.99 13.67
C PHE A 137 -23.58 -6.33 14.05
N GLU A 138 -22.66 -6.30 15.00
CA GLU A 138 -22.14 -7.49 15.68
C GLU A 138 -22.27 -7.25 17.17
N LEU A 139 -23.08 -8.07 17.85
CA LEU A 139 -23.27 -7.95 19.30
C LEU A 139 -22.14 -8.68 20.02
N GLU A 140 -21.33 -7.92 20.75
CA GLU A 140 -20.13 -8.40 21.43
C GLU A 140 -19.98 -7.81 22.84
N MET A 141 -18.98 -8.30 23.55
CA MET A 141 -18.42 -7.64 24.72
C MET A 141 -17.01 -7.14 24.42
N GLY A 142 -16.68 -5.96 24.94
CA GLY A 142 -15.32 -5.44 24.98
C GLY A 142 -14.70 -5.67 26.35
N VAL A 143 -13.45 -6.12 26.37
CA VAL A 143 -12.70 -6.41 27.60
C VAL A 143 -11.56 -5.41 27.75
N PHE A 144 -11.62 -4.55 28.76
CA PHE A 144 -10.57 -3.57 29.03
C PHE A 144 -9.47 -4.15 29.90
N LEU A 145 -8.22 -3.83 29.57
CA LEU A 145 -7.04 -4.29 30.29
C LEU A 145 -6.54 -3.27 31.32
N ALA A 146 -6.20 -3.76 32.51
CA ALA A 146 -5.69 -2.98 33.64
C ALA A 146 -4.17 -3.14 33.77
N LYS A 147 -3.72 -4.36 34.08
CA LYS A 147 -2.31 -4.66 34.34
C LYS A 147 -1.56 -4.80 33.00
N PRO A 148 -0.50 -4.01 32.74
CA PRO A 148 0.27 -4.15 31.51
C PRO A 148 1.11 -5.42 31.52
N LEU A 149 1.49 -5.90 30.33
CA LEU A 149 2.44 -6.99 30.13
C LEU A 149 3.56 -6.50 29.20
N PRO A 150 4.83 -6.49 29.63
CA PRO A 150 5.94 -6.04 28.78
C PRO A 150 6.09 -6.88 27.50
N ALA A 151 6.47 -6.23 26.40
CA ALA A 151 6.73 -6.91 25.14
C ALA A 151 7.84 -7.98 25.29
N GLY A 152 7.64 -9.13 24.65
CA GLY A 152 8.47 -10.32 24.75
C GLY A 152 8.10 -11.26 25.90
N GLN A 153 7.18 -10.88 26.79
CA GLN A 153 6.64 -11.77 27.82
C GLN A 153 5.36 -12.44 27.36
N ILE A 154 5.17 -13.70 27.76
CA ILE A 154 3.94 -14.47 27.55
C ILE A 154 3.10 -14.47 28.82
N LEU A 155 1.77 -14.52 28.67
CA LEU A 155 0.84 -14.58 29.79
C LEU A 155 0.54 -16.03 30.16
N ASP A 156 0.67 -16.39 31.45
CA ASP A 156 0.12 -17.63 31.96
C ASP A 156 -1.38 -17.45 32.22
N ILE A 157 -2.22 -18.35 31.71
CA ILE A 157 -3.67 -18.30 31.85
C ILE A 157 -4.15 -18.18 33.29
N ARG A 158 -3.40 -18.70 34.27
CA ARG A 158 -3.71 -18.57 35.71
C ARG A 158 -3.74 -17.12 36.17
N ASN A 159 -2.99 -16.26 35.51
CA ASN A 159 -2.85 -14.85 35.85
C ASN A 159 -3.76 -13.97 34.97
N ALA A 160 -4.48 -14.51 33.99
CA ALA A 160 -5.26 -13.72 33.03
C ALA A 160 -6.29 -12.81 33.71
N LYS A 161 -6.91 -13.27 34.81
CA LYS A 161 -7.86 -12.48 35.62
C LYS A 161 -7.25 -11.18 36.17
N GLU A 162 -5.97 -11.18 36.49
CA GLU A 162 -5.29 -10.00 37.04
C GLU A 162 -5.12 -8.87 36.01
N HIS A 163 -5.18 -9.22 34.72
CA HIS A 163 -5.00 -8.28 33.62
C HIS A 163 -6.31 -7.65 33.15
N VAL A 164 -7.47 -8.23 33.49
CA VAL A 164 -8.77 -7.71 33.10
C VAL A 164 -9.25 -6.67 34.12
N PHE A 165 -9.59 -5.48 33.63
CA PHE A 165 -10.23 -4.44 34.46
C PHE A 165 -11.73 -4.66 34.56
N GLY A 166 -12.37 -4.90 33.42
CA GLY A 166 -13.81 -5.07 33.33
C GLY A 166 -14.31 -5.07 31.89
N PHE A 167 -15.64 -5.05 31.78
CA PHE A 167 -16.35 -5.28 30.54
C PHE A 167 -17.18 -4.07 30.11
N VAL A 168 -17.34 -3.93 28.80
CA VAL A 168 -18.29 -3.03 28.14
C VAL A 168 -19.10 -3.80 27.11
N ILE A 169 -20.28 -3.29 26.72
CA ILE A 169 -20.96 -3.76 25.51
C ILE A 169 -20.19 -3.20 24.31
N LEU A 170 -19.94 -4.02 23.31
CA LEU A 170 -19.27 -3.62 22.08
C LEU A 170 -20.16 -3.98 20.88
N ASN A 171 -20.26 -3.05 19.93
CA ASN A 171 -20.90 -3.27 18.65
C ASN A 171 -19.90 -3.00 17.53
N ASP A 172 -19.45 -4.06 16.86
CA ASP A 172 -18.51 -3.96 15.76
C ASP A 172 -19.24 -3.85 14.41
N TRP A 173 -19.48 -2.60 13.99
CA TRP A 173 -20.29 -2.34 12.82
C TRP A 173 -19.61 -2.91 11.57
N SER A 174 -20.39 -3.65 10.79
CA SER A 174 -19.84 -4.49 9.75
C SER A 174 -20.52 -4.22 8.41
N ALA A 175 -19.72 -3.92 7.39
CA ALA A 175 -20.21 -3.77 6.03
C ALA A 175 -19.90 -5.04 5.22
N ARG A 176 -20.83 -5.99 5.24
CA ARG A 176 -20.63 -7.38 4.78
C ARG A 176 -20.27 -7.51 3.31
N ASP A 177 -20.79 -6.62 2.49
CA ASP A 177 -20.51 -6.56 1.06
C ASP A 177 -19.10 -6.02 0.77
N ILE A 178 -18.59 -5.11 1.60
CA ILE A 178 -17.20 -4.67 1.57
C ILE A 178 -16.30 -5.81 2.06
N GLN A 179 -16.68 -6.42 3.18
CA GLN A 179 -15.94 -7.50 3.84
C GLN A 179 -15.74 -8.67 2.88
N GLY A 180 -16.81 -9.13 2.22
CA GLY A 180 -16.73 -10.25 1.29
C GLY A 180 -15.75 -10.04 0.14
N PHE A 181 -15.50 -8.79 -0.26
CA PHE A 181 -14.54 -8.47 -1.31
C PHE A 181 -13.10 -8.35 -0.79
N GLU A 182 -12.88 -7.69 0.35
CA GLU A 182 -11.53 -7.36 0.83
C GLU A 182 -10.90 -8.40 1.77
N MET A 183 -11.72 -9.28 2.38
CA MET A 183 -11.29 -10.14 3.49
C MET A 183 -10.17 -11.12 3.12
N ALA A 184 -10.10 -11.58 1.87
CA ALA A 184 -9.05 -12.49 1.43
C ALA A 184 -7.84 -11.75 0.84
N PRO A 185 -6.59 -12.08 1.22
CA PRO A 185 -6.16 -13.04 2.24
C PRO A 185 -5.88 -12.41 3.62
N LEU A 186 -6.01 -11.10 3.77
CA LEU A 186 -5.45 -10.36 4.92
C LEU A 186 -6.41 -10.13 6.09
N GLY A 187 -7.67 -10.55 5.98
CA GLY A 187 -8.72 -10.31 6.97
C GLY A 187 -9.53 -9.04 6.70
N PRO A 188 -10.56 -8.78 7.53
CA PRO A 188 -11.41 -7.60 7.40
C PRO A 188 -10.63 -6.32 7.66
N PHE A 189 -10.96 -5.24 6.93
CA PHE A 189 -10.27 -3.96 7.07
C PHE A 189 -11.25 -2.78 7.00
N HIS A 190 -11.57 -2.24 5.82
CA HIS A 190 -12.51 -1.13 5.69
C HIS A 190 -13.93 -1.49 6.10
N SER A 191 -14.28 -2.77 5.98
CA SER A 191 -15.58 -3.30 6.36
C SER A 191 -15.86 -3.27 7.85
N LYS A 192 -14.84 -3.02 8.69
CA LYS A 192 -14.93 -2.89 10.15
C LYS A 192 -14.36 -1.55 10.64
N GLY A 193 -13.28 -1.07 10.00
CA GLY A 193 -12.54 0.13 10.40
C GLY A 193 -13.28 1.47 10.28
N PHE A 194 -14.54 1.48 9.82
CA PHE A 194 -15.36 2.70 9.77
C PHE A 194 -16.00 3.05 11.12
N GLY A 195 -16.14 2.08 12.03
CA GLY A 195 -16.70 2.36 13.35
C GLY A 195 -16.97 1.13 14.19
N THR A 196 -16.51 1.19 15.43
CA THR A 196 -16.84 0.23 16.50
C THR A 196 -17.38 1.05 17.67
N THR A 197 -18.52 0.67 18.25
CA THR A 197 -19.15 1.42 19.35
C THR A 197 -19.05 0.65 20.65
N ILE A 198 -18.65 1.31 21.73
CA ILE A 198 -18.63 0.72 23.08
C ILE A 198 -19.53 1.48 24.05
N SER A 199 -20.08 0.78 25.04
CA SER A 199 -20.76 1.42 26.17
C SER A 199 -19.77 2.21 27.03
N PRO A 200 -20.17 3.36 27.61
CA PRO A 200 -19.25 4.22 28.35
C PRO A 200 -18.87 3.71 29.74
N TRP A 201 -19.69 2.85 30.35
CA TRP A 201 -19.50 2.38 31.72
C TRP A 201 -18.81 1.01 31.71
N ILE A 202 -17.61 0.94 32.27
CA ILE A 202 -16.90 -0.33 32.49
C ILE A 202 -17.48 -1.00 33.72
N VAL A 203 -17.99 -2.22 33.57
CA VAL A 203 -18.42 -3.06 34.69
C VAL A 203 -17.21 -3.87 35.14
N THR A 204 -16.70 -3.60 36.34
CA THR A 204 -15.48 -4.23 36.84
C THR A 204 -15.65 -5.72 37.06
N ILE A 205 -14.56 -6.48 36.97
CA ILE A 205 -14.59 -7.93 37.24
C ILE A 205 -15.11 -8.25 38.66
N ASP A 206 -14.81 -7.40 39.65
CA ASP A 206 -15.33 -7.53 41.02
C ASP A 206 -16.86 -7.35 41.09
N ALA A 207 -17.44 -6.57 40.19
CA ALA A 207 -18.89 -6.42 40.11
C ALA A 207 -19.56 -7.62 39.45
N LEU A 208 -18.82 -8.33 38.60
CA LEU A 208 -19.28 -9.51 37.87
C LEU A 208 -18.99 -10.83 38.60
N SER A 209 -18.24 -10.82 39.71
CA SER A 209 -17.94 -12.02 40.49
C SER A 209 -19.18 -12.86 40.88
N PRO A 210 -20.36 -12.27 41.19
CA PRO A 210 -21.54 -13.08 41.54
C PRO A 210 -22.15 -13.86 40.37
N VAL A 211 -21.76 -13.53 39.14
CA VAL A 211 -22.25 -14.19 37.91
C VAL A 211 -21.16 -14.97 37.20
N GLU A 212 -20.01 -15.22 37.86
CA GLU A 212 -19.02 -16.17 37.37
C GLU A 212 -19.64 -17.58 37.26
N CYS A 213 -19.31 -18.29 36.18
CA CYS A 213 -19.89 -19.60 35.88
C CYS A 213 -18.92 -20.50 35.08
N PRO A 214 -19.21 -21.81 34.97
CA PRO A 214 -18.53 -22.70 34.04
C PRO A 214 -18.75 -22.32 32.57
N VAL A 215 -17.84 -22.77 31.70
CA VAL A 215 -18.03 -22.69 30.25
C VAL A 215 -19.24 -23.55 29.86
N SER A 216 -20.16 -23.00 29.06
CA SER A 216 -21.36 -23.73 28.63
C SER A 216 -21.07 -24.73 27.51
N ILE A 217 -20.10 -24.41 26.64
CA ILE A 217 -19.75 -25.22 25.47
C ILE A 217 -18.48 -26.05 25.74
N PRO A 218 -18.55 -27.39 25.71
CA PRO A 218 -17.36 -28.22 25.86
C PRO A 218 -16.42 -28.08 24.65
N GLN A 219 -15.13 -27.90 24.91
CA GLN A 219 -14.11 -27.76 23.88
C GLN A 219 -13.62 -29.14 23.40
N SER A 220 -13.82 -29.42 22.12
CA SER A 220 -13.31 -30.60 21.40
C SER A 220 -12.65 -30.18 20.09
N PRO A 221 -11.38 -30.53 19.85
CA PRO A 221 -10.46 -31.22 20.76
C PRO A 221 -10.13 -30.41 22.03
N PRO A 222 -9.55 -31.04 23.08
CA PRO A 222 -9.11 -30.30 24.26
C PRO A 222 -8.13 -29.18 23.90
N PRO A 223 -8.21 -28.00 24.55
CA PRO A 223 -7.29 -26.90 24.29
C PRO A 223 -5.83 -27.27 24.51
N LEU A 224 -4.93 -26.58 23.80
CA LEU A 224 -3.49 -26.71 24.02
C LEU A 224 -3.11 -26.34 25.47
N PRO A 225 -2.01 -26.89 26.02
CA PRO A 225 -1.67 -26.73 27.45
C PRO A 225 -1.55 -25.29 27.99
N HIS A 226 -1.28 -24.32 27.11
CA HIS A 226 -1.21 -22.90 27.50
C HIS A 226 -2.58 -22.21 27.50
N LEU A 227 -3.57 -22.72 26.76
CA LEU A 227 -4.95 -22.22 26.69
C LEU A 227 -5.92 -23.05 27.54
N ALA A 228 -5.52 -24.23 28.01
CA ALA A 228 -6.33 -25.03 28.92
C ALA A 228 -6.53 -24.26 30.24
N TRP A 229 -7.78 -24.01 30.63
CA TRP A 229 -8.10 -23.34 31.89
C TRP A 229 -7.57 -24.14 33.08
N LYS A 230 -6.83 -23.49 33.96
CA LYS A 230 -6.20 -24.09 35.16
C LYS A 230 -6.78 -23.57 36.46
N GLY A 231 -7.74 -22.63 36.40
CA GLY A 231 -8.44 -22.13 37.56
C GLY A 231 -9.62 -23.03 37.96
N ASP A 232 -10.48 -22.50 38.82
CA ASP A 232 -11.71 -23.19 39.23
C ASP A 232 -12.67 -23.29 38.03
N SER A 233 -13.21 -24.47 37.78
CA SER A 233 -14.16 -24.67 36.66
C SER A 233 -15.46 -23.91 36.88
N SER A 234 -15.81 -23.55 38.12
CA SER A 234 -17.00 -22.78 38.44
C SER A 234 -16.91 -21.30 38.07
N ASN A 235 -15.70 -20.78 37.76
CA ASN A 235 -15.48 -19.37 37.41
C ASN A 235 -14.70 -19.16 36.11
N ALA A 236 -14.86 -20.08 35.16
CA ALA A 236 -14.16 -20.05 33.88
C ALA A 236 -14.65 -18.93 32.94
N THR A 237 -15.88 -18.43 33.11
CA THR A 237 -16.49 -17.32 32.37
C THR A 237 -17.58 -16.64 33.20
N TRP A 238 -18.46 -15.84 32.59
CA TRP A 238 -19.58 -15.15 33.25
C TRP A 238 -20.92 -15.37 32.53
N ASP A 239 -21.99 -15.46 33.32
CA ASP A 239 -23.38 -15.50 32.87
C ASP A 239 -23.91 -14.08 32.65
N ILE A 240 -23.65 -13.54 31.46
CA ILE A 240 -24.02 -12.17 31.08
C ILE A 240 -24.94 -12.22 29.87
N GLU A 241 -26.22 -11.92 30.09
CA GLU A 241 -27.21 -11.80 29.02
C GLU A 241 -26.98 -10.53 28.19
N LEU A 242 -27.03 -10.69 26.87
CA LEU A 242 -26.87 -9.63 25.90
C LEU A 242 -28.10 -9.61 24.98
N SER A 243 -28.61 -8.44 24.63
CA SER A 243 -29.73 -8.31 23.68
C SER A 243 -29.55 -7.13 22.74
N ALA A 244 -29.99 -7.29 21.49
CA ALA A 244 -29.98 -6.22 20.48
C ALA A 244 -31.40 -5.82 20.08
N ARG A 245 -31.62 -4.50 19.94
CA ARG A 245 -32.88 -3.90 19.52
C ARG A 245 -32.62 -2.86 18.43
N ILE A 246 -33.53 -2.76 17.45
CA ILE A 246 -33.51 -1.71 16.42
C ILE A 246 -34.68 -0.75 16.63
N GLN A 247 -34.41 0.54 16.63
CA GLN A 247 -35.45 1.57 16.67
C GLN A 247 -35.64 2.20 15.28
N ARG A 248 -36.87 2.22 14.76
CA ARG A 248 -37.20 2.81 13.45
C ARG A 248 -38.57 3.51 13.50
N LYS A 249 -38.63 4.77 13.05
CA LYS A 249 -39.85 5.60 13.02
C LYS A 249 -40.62 5.57 14.36
N GLY A 250 -39.90 5.65 15.49
CA GLY A 250 -40.49 5.66 16.83
C GLY A 250 -40.92 4.30 17.38
N LYS A 251 -40.76 3.20 16.64
CA LYS A 251 -41.01 1.83 17.13
C LYS A 251 -39.70 1.08 17.40
N THR A 252 -39.69 0.28 18.46
CA THR A 252 -38.54 -0.56 18.85
C THR A 252 -38.83 -2.02 18.55
N TYR A 253 -37.87 -2.69 17.93
CA TYR A 253 -37.96 -4.08 17.50
C TYR A 253 -36.84 -4.88 18.18
N HIS A 254 -37.21 -5.96 18.87
CA HIS A 254 -36.24 -6.91 19.41
C HIS A 254 -35.68 -7.77 18.27
N ILE A 255 -34.35 -7.93 18.23
CA ILE A 255 -33.67 -8.67 17.15
C ILE A 255 -33.16 -10.01 17.65
N THR A 256 -32.39 -9.99 18.75
CA THR A 256 -31.70 -11.17 19.29
C THR A 256 -31.40 -11.02 20.78
N SER A 257 -31.33 -12.16 21.47
CA SER A 257 -30.79 -12.31 22.82
C SER A 257 -29.79 -13.47 22.86
N THR A 258 -28.70 -13.29 23.58
CA THR A 258 -27.58 -14.24 23.69
C THR A 258 -26.89 -14.10 25.05
N ASN A 259 -25.81 -14.85 25.28
CA ASN A 259 -25.08 -14.83 26.54
C ASN A 259 -23.56 -14.99 26.34
N LEU A 260 -22.76 -14.25 27.12
CA LEU A 260 -21.30 -14.37 27.09
C LEU A 260 -20.81 -15.81 27.36
N LYS A 261 -21.50 -16.57 28.21
CA LYS A 261 -21.13 -17.95 28.54
C LYS A 261 -21.21 -18.90 27.34
N ASP A 262 -21.86 -18.48 26.24
CA ASP A 262 -22.01 -19.25 24.99
C ASP A 262 -20.79 -19.09 24.06
N LEU A 263 -19.76 -18.34 24.47
CA LEU A 263 -18.48 -18.33 23.77
C LEU A 263 -17.75 -19.67 23.91
N TYR A 264 -17.18 -20.16 22.80
CA TYR A 264 -16.35 -21.36 22.79
C TYR A 264 -14.97 -21.10 23.39
N TRP A 265 -14.37 -19.95 23.06
CA TRP A 265 -13.12 -19.48 23.66
C TRP A 265 -13.43 -18.38 24.67
N THR A 266 -13.08 -18.60 25.94
CA THR A 266 -13.40 -17.66 27.02
C THR A 266 -12.54 -16.38 26.93
N PRO A 267 -12.98 -15.26 27.55
CA PRO A 267 -12.16 -14.05 27.63
C PRO A 267 -10.75 -14.26 28.21
N TYR A 268 -10.59 -15.21 29.14
CA TYR A 268 -9.28 -15.56 29.68
C TYR A 268 -8.39 -16.27 28.64
N GLN A 269 -8.96 -17.16 27.82
CA GLN A 269 -8.24 -17.82 26.74
C GLN A 269 -7.88 -16.83 25.63
N GLN A 270 -8.79 -15.92 25.28
CA GLN A 270 -8.57 -14.83 24.32
C GLN A 270 -7.37 -13.98 24.75
N LEU A 271 -7.39 -13.47 25.99
CA LEU A 271 -6.30 -12.65 26.53
C LEU A 271 -4.97 -13.40 26.60
N THR A 272 -5.00 -14.67 27.00
CA THR A 272 -3.79 -15.51 27.04
C THR A 272 -3.20 -15.67 25.64
N HIS A 273 -4.04 -15.97 24.64
CA HIS A 273 -3.59 -16.12 23.26
C HIS A 273 -3.07 -14.80 22.66
N LEU A 274 -3.70 -13.68 23.00
CA LEU A 274 -3.30 -12.35 22.52
C LEU A 274 -1.83 -12.02 22.88
N ALA A 275 -1.30 -12.59 23.97
CA ALA A 275 0.06 -12.40 24.42
C ALA A 275 0.99 -13.60 24.11
N SER A 276 0.51 -14.62 23.40
CA SER A 276 1.26 -15.89 23.23
C SER A 276 2.53 -15.76 22.39
N ALA A 277 2.64 -14.79 21.48
CA ALA A 277 3.86 -14.55 20.71
C ALA A 277 4.76 -13.47 21.35
N GLY A 278 4.44 -13.02 22.57
CA GLY A 278 5.16 -11.96 23.27
C GLY A 278 4.67 -10.56 22.90
N GLU A 279 3.44 -10.42 22.42
CA GLU A 279 2.79 -9.13 22.23
C GLU A 279 2.65 -8.43 23.59
N GLY A 280 3.18 -7.20 23.67
CA GLY A 280 3.02 -6.39 24.88
C GLY A 280 1.59 -5.89 25.03
N LEU A 281 1.07 -5.88 26.26
CA LEU A 281 -0.25 -5.37 26.62
C LEU A 281 -0.11 -4.07 27.40
N SER A 282 -0.92 -3.07 27.09
CA SER A 282 -0.93 -1.77 27.78
C SER A 282 -2.21 -1.58 28.59
N THR A 283 -2.13 -0.79 29.67
CA THR A 283 -3.33 -0.37 30.42
C THR A 283 -4.23 0.47 29.51
N GLY A 284 -5.49 0.06 29.38
CA GLY A 284 -6.49 0.70 28.52
C GLY A 284 -6.61 0.11 27.12
N ASP A 285 -5.75 -0.86 26.77
CA ASP A 285 -6.01 -1.72 25.62
C ASP A 285 -7.34 -2.46 25.81
N ILE A 286 -8.03 -2.69 24.70
CA ILE A 286 -9.34 -3.36 24.67
C ILE A 286 -9.33 -4.44 23.60
N PHE A 287 -9.98 -5.56 23.85
CA PHE A 287 -10.32 -6.50 22.78
C PHE A 287 -11.82 -6.81 22.75
N GLY A 288 -12.36 -6.99 21.55
CA GLY A 288 -13.71 -7.50 21.31
C GLY A 288 -13.72 -9.02 21.40
N THR A 289 -14.78 -9.60 21.94
CA THR A 289 -14.94 -11.05 22.07
C THR A 289 -15.17 -11.74 20.71
N GLY A 290 -15.47 -10.98 19.67
CA GLY A 290 -16.18 -11.46 18.49
C GLY A 290 -17.68 -11.60 18.74
N THR A 291 -18.45 -11.61 17.66
CA THR A 291 -19.92 -11.80 17.68
C THR A 291 -20.31 -13.00 18.55
N ILE A 292 -21.22 -12.77 19.51
CA ILE A 292 -21.70 -13.79 20.44
C ILE A 292 -23.05 -14.32 19.94
N SER A 293 -23.08 -15.43 19.22
CA SER A 293 -24.32 -16.13 18.81
C SER A 293 -24.55 -17.39 19.64
N ASN A 294 -25.82 -17.84 19.72
CA ASN A 294 -26.18 -19.12 20.35
C ASN A 294 -27.05 -19.99 19.42
N ASP A 295 -27.26 -21.26 19.82
CA ASP A 295 -27.93 -22.30 19.04
C ASP A 295 -29.46 -22.26 19.17
N GLY A 296 -30.01 -21.34 19.95
CA GLY A 296 -31.44 -21.23 20.22
C GLY A 296 -32.01 -22.18 21.26
N SER A 297 -31.17 -22.95 21.96
CA SER A 297 -31.61 -23.78 23.10
C SER A 297 -32.04 -22.93 24.32
N HIS A 298 -31.62 -21.67 24.37
CA HIS A 298 -32.03 -20.68 25.35
C HIS A 298 -33.29 -19.94 24.87
N ASP A 299 -34.46 -20.53 25.12
CA ASP A 299 -35.76 -19.91 24.84
C ASP A 299 -36.01 -18.70 25.78
N LEU A 300 -35.52 -17.53 25.37
CA LEU A 300 -35.76 -16.25 26.06
C LEU A 300 -37.10 -15.60 25.65
N GLY A 301 -38.02 -16.38 25.06
CA GLY A 301 -39.42 -16.01 24.88
C GLY A 301 -39.70 -15.04 23.72
N GLY A 302 -39.79 -15.58 22.50
CA GLY A 302 -40.44 -14.89 21.38
C GLY A 302 -39.95 -15.35 19.98
N PRO A 303 -40.63 -14.95 18.89
CA PRO A 303 -40.32 -15.38 17.51
C PRO A 303 -39.06 -14.73 16.90
N TYR A 304 -38.06 -14.39 17.73
CA TYR A 304 -36.91 -13.57 17.39
C TYR A 304 -35.64 -14.42 17.10
N SER A 305 -34.65 -13.85 16.41
CA SER A 305 -33.50 -14.59 15.88
C SER A 305 -32.41 -14.79 16.94
N ASN A 306 -31.77 -15.96 16.94
CA ASN A 306 -30.65 -16.32 17.81
C ASN A 306 -29.28 -15.89 17.25
N ASP A 307 -29.29 -15.28 16.06
CA ASP A 307 -28.12 -14.76 15.39
C ASP A 307 -27.83 -13.34 15.89
N ALA A 308 -26.67 -13.14 16.50
CA ALA A 308 -26.19 -11.83 16.96
C ALA A 308 -25.67 -10.91 15.83
N CYS A 309 -26.03 -11.24 14.59
CA CYS A 309 -25.74 -10.50 13.37
C CYS A 309 -26.80 -10.85 12.29
N SER A 310 -26.92 -10.06 11.22
CA SER A 310 -27.98 -10.23 10.19
C SER A 310 -27.71 -11.37 9.19
N ILE A 311 -26.90 -12.36 9.55
CA ILE A 311 -26.36 -13.42 8.70
C ILE A 311 -27.24 -14.68 8.86
N ARG A 312 -28.26 -14.87 8.01
CA ARG A 312 -29.08 -16.11 7.95
C ARG A 312 -29.39 -16.53 6.52
N LYS A 313 -29.47 -17.85 6.27
CA LYS A 313 -30.11 -18.44 5.08
C LYS A 313 -31.55 -17.93 4.96
N GLY A 314 -31.86 -17.23 3.87
CA GLY A 314 -33.21 -16.74 3.55
C GLY A 314 -33.46 -15.24 3.73
N TRP A 315 -32.66 -14.50 4.52
CA TRP A 315 -32.82 -13.02 4.58
C TRP A 315 -32.36 -12.35 3.29
N TYR A 316 -31.23 -12.81 2.73
CA TYR A 316 -30.70 -12.32 1.46
C TYR A 316 -31.23 -13.05 0.22
N GLN A 317 -31.74 -14.29 0.37
CA GLN A 317 -32.25 -15.09 -0.74
C GLN A 317 -33.73 -14.87 -1.04
N ASN A 318 -34.55 -14.45 -0.06
CA ASN A 318 -35.99 -14.28 -0.26
C ASN A 318 -36.50 -12.84 -0.12
N HIS A 319 -35.69 -11.86 0.32
CA HIS A 319 -36.11 -10.47 0.39
C HIS A 319 -34.95 -9.52 0.05
N GLY A 320 -34.75 -9.27 -1.24
CA GLY A 320 -34.09 -8.05 -1.68
C GLY A 320 -34.87 -6.87 -1.12
N ILE A 321 -34.28 -6.14 -0.17
CA ILE A 321 -34.91 -5.02 0.54
C ILE A 321 -35.99 -5.50 1.53
N CYS A 322 -35.95 -4.98 2.76
CA CYS A 322 -37.08 -4.98 3.69
C CYS A 322 -38.36 -4.61 2.91
N PRO A 323 -39.40 -5.47 2.84
CA PRO A 323 -40.61 -5.15 2.11
C PRO A 323 -41.24 -3.92 2.78
N TYR A 324 -41.79 -3.02 1.96
CA TYR A 324 -42.13 -1.62 2.25
C TYR A 324 -40.98 -0.63 2.07
N LEU A 325 -40.67 -0.29 0.81
CA LEU A 325 -40.33 1.07 0.35
C LEU A 325 -40.14 1.11 -1.20
N VAL A 326 -41.24 0.98 -1.95
CA VAL A 326 -41.38 1.63 -3.28
C VAL A 326 -42.82 2.13 -3.40
N SER A 327 -43.12 3.31 -2.85
CA SER A 327 -44.29 4.05 -3.33
C SER A 327 -43.85 4.77 -4.60
N LYS A 328 -44.24 4.25 -5.77
CA LYS A 328 -44.28 5.04 -7.00
C LYS A 328 -45.25 6.20 -6.75
N ARG A 329 -44.76 7.44 -6.78
CA ARG A 329 -45.60 8.60 -7.09
C ARG A 329 -45.35 8.92 -8.57
N MET A 330 -46.25 8.43 -9.42
CA MET A 330 -46.47 9.02 -10.74
C MET A 330 -47.35 10.25 -10.53
N ASP A 331 -47.05 11.35 -11.22
CA ASP A 331 -48.04 12.40 -11.43
C ASP A 331 -49.11 11.92 -12.42
N SER A 332 -50.24 12.64 -12.49
CA SER A 332 -51.40 12.26 -13.29
C SER A 332 -51.19 12.33 -14.82
N ARG A 333 -49.97 12.56 -15.34
CA ARG A 333 -49.72 12.67 -16.78
C ARG A 333 -48.43 12.02 -17.31
N GLY A 334 -47.70 11.25 -16.50
CA GLY A 334 -46.73 10.27 -17.02
C GLY A 334 -45.54 10.82 -17.81
N LYS A 335 -44.95 11.95 -17.39
CA LYS A 335 -43.65 12.44 -17.90
C LYS A 335 -42.70 12.79 -16.76
N GLU A 336 -41.45 12.35 -16.86
CA GLU A 336 -40.36 12.74 -15.96
C GLU A 336 -40.01 14.22 -16.14
N ALA A 337 -40.10 14.99 -15.05
CA ALA A 337 -39.68 16.39 -15.03
C ALA A 337 -38.16 16.46 -14.80
N VAL A 338 -37.41 16.80 -15.85
CA VAL A 338 -36.00 17.20 -15.76
C VAL A 338 -35.94 18.61 -15.17
N GLY A 339 -35.64 18.70 -13.88
CA GLY A 339 -35.38 19.97 -13.19
C GLY A 339 -33.88 20.31 -13.21
N ASN A 340 -33.56 21.45 -13.80
CA ASN A 340 -32.23 22.07 -13.82
C ASN A 340 -31.59 22.12 -12.43
N VAL A 341 -30.51 21.37 -12.23
CA VAL A 341 -29.56 21.60 -11.14
C VAL A 341 -28.27 22.12 -11.77
N GLN A 342 -28.01 23.41 -11.55
CA GLN A 342 -26.69 24.01 -11.75
C GLN A 342 -25.64 23.08 -11.11
N ARG A 343 -24.69 22.58 -11.92
CA ARG A 343 -23.50 21.85 -11.46
C ARG A 343 -22.75 22.76 -10.49
N ALA A 344 -23.03 22.61 -9.21
CA ALA A 344 -22.09 22.96 -8.16
C ALA A 344 -20.84 22.15 -8.49
N VAL A 345 -19.77 22.86 -8.86
CA VAL A 345 -18.44 22.29 -9.07
C VAL A 345 -18.00 21.72 -7.73
N VAL A 346 -18.42 20.49 -7.46
CA VAL A 346 -17.86 19.65 -6.40
C VAL A 346 -16.43 19.45 -6.81
N ASP A 347 -15.56 20.14 -6.08
CA ASP A 347 -14.11 20.14 -6.17
C ASP A 347 -13.61 18.79 -6.72
N THR A 348 -13.09 18.83 -7.95
CA THR A 348 -12.88 17.70 -8.86
C THR A 348 -11.74 16.76 -8.41
N LYS A 349 -11.43 16.73 -7.12
CA LYS A 349 -10.55 15.76 -6.46
C LYS A 349 -11.32 14.55 -5.89
N VAL A 350 -12.66 14.58 -5.88
CA VAL A 350 -13.47 13.51 -5.25
C VAL A 350 -13.81 12.37 -6.23
N VAL A 351 -13.75 12.59 -7.55
CA VAL A 351 -14.22 11.62 -8.57
C VAL A 351 -13.08 10.77 -9.17
N LEU A 352 -11.83 10.95 -8.71
CA LEU A 352 -10.64 10.17 -9.16
C LEU A 352 -9.77 9.63 -8.04
N LYS A 353 -10.36 9.26 -6.90
CA LYS A 353 -9.59 8.61 -5.83
C LYS A 353 -9.21 7.14 -6.09
N ALA A 354 -9.22 6.70 -7.35
CA ALA A 354 -8.39 5.58 -7.76
C ALA A 354 -7.00 6.14 -8.10
N THR A 355 -6.06 6.01 -7.16
CA THR A 355 -4.57 6.13 -7.28
C THR A 355 -3.82 7.24 -6.55
N ASP A 356 -4.44 8.03 -5.67
CA ASP A 356 -3.65 8.94 -4.80
C ASP A 356 -4.25 9.11 -3.38
N GLU A 357 -4.73 8.01 -2.78
CA GLU A 357 -4.95 7.99 -1.33
C GLU A 357 -3.60 7.93 -0.62
N ARG A 358 -3.00 9.11 -0.43
CA ARG A 358 -2.10 9.35 0.70
C ARG A 358 -2.92 9.05 1.95
N ILE A 359 -2.80 7.82 2.46
CA ILE A 359 -2.98 7.51 3.88
C ILE A 359 -2.29 8.66 4.63
N PRO A 360 -2.92 9.32 5.62
CA PRO A 360 -2.24 10.28 6.46
C PRO A 360 -1.30 9.47 7.36
N TRP A 361 -0.23 8.95 6.76
CA TRP A 361 0.93 8.50 7.49
C TRP A 361 1.43 9.73 8.25
N ASP A 362 1.84 9.53 9.49
CA ASP A 362 2.82 10.45 10.06
C ASP A 362 3.92 10.61 9.01
N GLU A 363 4.12 11.83 8.54
CA GLU A 363 4.99 12.15 7.41
C GLU A 363 6.42 11.63 7.70
N LYS A 364 6.77 11.44 8.98
CA LYS A 364 7.99 10.75 9.42
C LYS A 364 7.99 9.25 9.14
N GLN A 365 6.89 8.53 9.40
CA GLN A 365 6.80 7.07 9.21
C GLN A 365 6.77 6.69 7.73
N SER A 366 6.03 7.43 6.89
CA SER A 366 6.05 7.21 5.43
C SER A 366 7.45 7.45 4.86
N ARG A 367 8.11 8.54 5.27
CA ARG A 367 9.52 8.79 4.90
C ARG A 367 10.46 7.70 5.40
N ALA A 368 10.24 7.13 6.58
CA ALA A 368 11.06 6.04 7.11
C ALA A 368 10.89 4.73 6.33
N VAL A 369 9.67 4.38 5.92
CA VAL A 369 9.37 3.18 5.12
C VAL A 369 9.91 3.34 3.70
N VAL A 370 9.64 4.48 3.05
CA VAL A 370 10.19 4.81 1.73
C VAL A 370 11.71 4.80 1.78
N ARG A 371 12.33 5.41 2.80
CA ARG A 371 13.79 5.37 2.99
C ARG A 371 14.33 3.96 3.21
N LYS A 372 13.61 3.07 3.90
CA LYS A 372 14.02 1.66 4.06
C LYS A 372 13.93 0.90 2.74
N PHE A 373 12.89 1.16 1.94
CA PHE A 373 12.75 0.60 0.59
C PHE A 373 13.86 1.12 -0.34
N ASP A 374 14.08 2.43 -0.36
CA ASP A 374 15.12 3.10 -1.17
C ASP A 374 16.53 2.62 -0.79
N LEU A 375 16.82 2.46 0.50
CA LEU A 375 18.15 2.01 0.93
C LEU A 375 18.42 0.53 0.67
N ARG A 376 17.39 -0.32 0.58
CA ARG A 376 17.55 -1.78 0.45
C ARG A 376 17.31 -2.29 -0.97
N LEU A 377 16.20 -1.92 -1.60
CA LEU A 377 15.81 -2.46 -2.90
C LEU A 377 16.30 -1.57 -4.04
N LEU A 378 16.13 -0.26 -3.93
CA LEU A 378 16.58 0.66 -4.98
C LEU A 378 18.12 0.61 -5.11
N SER A 379 18.85 0.50 -4.02
CA SER A 379 20.33 0.34 -4.04
C SER A 379 20.78 -0.93 -4.78
N LEU A 380 20.13 -2.07 -4.55
CA LEU A 380 20.43 -3.33 -5.24
C LEU A 380 20.07 -3.25 -6.73
N PHE A 381 18.90 -2.74 -7.09
CA PHE A 381 18.51 -2.56 -8.50
C PHE A 381 19.44 -1.59 -9.23
N THR A 382 19.90 -0.55 -8.53
CA THR A 382 20.87 0.42 -9.05
C THR A 382 22.20 -0.25 -9.38
N VAL A 383 22.72 -1.13 -8.51
CA VAL A 383 23.99 -1.85 -8.75
C VAL A 383 23.86 -2.83 -9.92
N ILE A 384 22.74 -3.56 -10.01
CA ILE A 384 22.47 -4.45 -11.16
C ILE A 384 22.43 -3.65 -12.46
N ASN A 385 21.78 -2.49 -12.44
CA ASN A 385 21.72 -1.59 -13.59
C ASN A 385 23.09 -1.05 -14.01
N LEU A 386 23.95 -0.71 -13.06
CA LEU A 386 25.32 -0.29 -13.33
C LEU A 386 26.09 -1.37 -14.11
N PHE A 387 25.99 -2.64 -13.71
CA PHE A 387 26.67 -3.73 -14.42
C PHE A 387 26.13 -3.95 -15.84
N SER A 388 24.82 -3.84 -16.04
CA SER A 388 24.23 -3.89 -17.40
C SER A 388 24.73 -2.73 -18.27
N PHE A 389 24.79 -1.51 -17.73
CA PHE A 389 25.29 -0.36 -18.47
C PHE A 389 26.78 -0.48 -18.83
N ILE A 390 27.58 -1.08 -17.94
CA ILE A 390 28.99 -1.36 -18.19
C ILE A 390 29.16 -2.27 -19.41
N ASP A 391 28.36 -3.33 -19.58
CA ASP A 391 28.44 -4.17 -20.79
C ASP A 391 28.17 -3.37 -22.07
N ARG A 392 27.09 -2.56 -22.08
CA ARG A 392 26.71 -1.73 -23.24
C ARG A 392 27.82 -0.77 -23.68
N VAL A 393 28.59 -0.24 -22.73
CA VAL A 393 29.72 0.67 -23.01
C VAL A 393 31.00 -0.09 -23.33
N ASN A 394 31.26 -1.21 -22.67
CA ASN A 394 32.52 -1.94 -22.79
C ASN A 394 32.77 -2.50 -24.18
N ILE A 395 31.74 -2.89 -24.94
CA ILE A 395 31.94 -3.33 -26.32
C ILE A 395 32.54 -2.22 -27.21
N GLY A 396 32.22 -0.95 -26.94
CA GLY A 396 32.81 0.20 -27.61
C GLY A 396 34.29 0.39 -27.23
N ASN A 397 34.64 0.15 -25.97
CA ASN A 397 36.05 0.14 -25.54
C ASN A 397 36.83 -1.03 -26.15
N ALA A 398 36.22 -2.21 -26.21
CA ALA A 398 36.82 -3.40 -26.82
C ALA A 398 37.11 -3.18 -28.31
N ARG A 399 36.21 -2.48 -29.03
CA ARG A 399 36.48 -2.02 -30.41
C ARG A 399 37.77 -1.21 -30.52
N LEU A 400 37.97 -0.23 -29.63
CA LEU A 400 39.19 0.60 -29.62
C LEU A 400 40.46 -0.21 -29.32
N LEU A 401 40.33 -1.32 -28.60
CA LEU A 401 41.43 -2.22 -28.24
C LEU A 401 41.73 -3.30 -29.28
N GLY A 402 41.03 -3.33 -30.42
CA GLY A 402 41.34 -4.24 -31.53
C GLY A 402 40.29 -5.32 -31.82
N LEU A 403 39.16 -5.36 -31.09
CA LEU A 403 38.10 -6.37 -31.27
C LEU A 403 37.62 -6.51 -32.73
N GLU A 404 37.58 -5.40 -33.48
CA GLU A 404 37.18 -5.45 -34.90
C GLU A 404 38.17 -6.25 -35.76
N LYS A 405 39.46 -6.12 -35.48
CA LYS A 405 40.52 -6.84 -36.18
C LYS A 405 40.49 -8.32 -35.80
N ASP A 406 40.37 -8.62 -34.52
CA ASP A 406 40.42 -9.97 -33.98
C ASP A 406 39.26 -10.85 -34.48
N LEU A 407 38.06 -10.26 -34.62
CA LEU A 407 36.86 -10.97 -35.08
C LEU A 407 36.55 -10.81 -36.58
N GLY A 408 37.40 -10.09 -37.33
CA GLY A 408 37.20 -9.82 -38.76
C GLY A 408 35.93 -8.98 -39.05
N LEU A 409 35.59 -8.06 -38.15
CA LEU A 409 34.46 -7.15 -38.30
C LEU A 409 34.88 -5.95 -39.17
N SER A 410 34.68 -6.07 -40.48
CA SER A 410 34.91 -4.98 -41.43
C SER A 410 33.65 -4.16 -41.74
N GLY A 411 33.83 -2.88 -42.03
CA GLY A 411 32.75 -1.97 -42.42
C GLY A 411 31.71 -1.78 -41.31
N LEU A 412 30.42 -1.91 -41.64
CA LEU A 412 29.31 -1.69 -40.71
C LEU A 412 28.93 -2.96 -39.91
N ARG A 413 29.73 -4.03 -39.96
CA ARG A 413 29.46 -5.30 -39.25
C ARG A 413 29.49 -5.15 -37.73
N PHE A 414 30.32 -4.26 -37.20
CA PHE A 414 30.30 -3.93 -35.78
C PHE A 414 28.96 -3.29 -35.36
N ASN A 415 28.36 -2.46 -36.22
CA ASN A 415 27.04 -1.86 -35.96
C ASN A 415 25.93 -2.91 -35.89
N ILE A 416 26.04 -4.00 -36.68
CA ILE A 416 25.13 -5.14 -36.60
C ILE A 416 25.25 -5.81 -35.23
N ALA A 417 26.46 -6.00 -34.69
CA ALA A 417 26.67 -6.56 -33.36
C ALA A 417 25.99 -5.73 -32.26
N LEU A 418 26.07 -4.40 -32.35
CA LEU A 418 25.40 -3.48 -31.42
C LEU A 418 23.88 -3.59 -31.54
N MET A 419 23.36 -3.65 -32.76
CA MET A 419 21.93 -3.75 -33.03
C MET A 419 21.30 -5.05 -32.53
N CYS A 420 22.01 -6.19 -32.62
CA CYS A 420 21.49 -7.50 -32.22
C CYS A 420 20.92 -7.53 -30.79
N LEU A 421 21.56 -6.83 -29.85
CA LEU A 421 21.09 -6.72 -28.47
C LEU A 421 19.76 -5.97 -28.39
N PHE A 422 19.66 -4.82 -29.04
CA PHE A 422 18.46 -3.99 -28.95
C PHE A 422 17.27 -4.61 -29.67
N VAL A 423 17.49 -5.36 -30.75
CA VAL A 423 16.43 -6.07 -31.46
C VAL A 423 15.79 -7.13 -30.56
N SER A 424 16.57 -8.01 -29.93
CA SER A 424 16.02 -9.02 -29.03
C SER A 424 15.43 -8.40 -27.77
N TYR A 425 16.07 -7.36 -27.22
CA TYR A 425 15.55 -6.62 -26.07
C TYR A 425 14.17 -6.04 -26.33
N CYS A 426 13.97 -5.31 -27.44
CA CYS A 426 12.68 -4.69 -27.76
C CYS A 426 11.55 -5.72 -27.95
N VAL A 427 11.88 -6.91 -28.48
CA VAL A 427 10.89 -7.99 -28.69
C VAL A 427 10.52 -8.66 -27.37
N VAL A 428 11.49 -8.85 -26.47
CA VAL A 428 11.31 -9.66 -25.25
C VAL A 428 10.87 -8.83 -24.04
N GLU A 429 11.19 -7.55 -23.98
CA GLU A 429 10.91 -6.69 -22.82
C GLU A 429 9.44 -6.70 -22.38
N LEU A 430 8.50 -6.50 -23.31
CA LEU A 430 7.07 -6.47 -22.98
C LEU A 430 6.54 -7.86 -22.54
N PRO A 431 6.77 -8.97 -23.29
CA PRO A 431 6.44 -10.32 -22.83
C PRO A 431 7.08 -10.69 -21.49
N SER A 432 8.35 -10.31 -21.28
CA SER A 432 9.11 -10.64 -20.08
C SER A 432 8.56 -9.93 -18.84
N ASN A 433 8.13 -8.67 -18.95
CA ASN A 433 7.43 -7.95 -17.89
C ASN A 433 6.09 -8.59 -17.50
N ILE A 434 5.36 -9.16 -18.47
CA ILE A 434 4.13 -9.91 -18.20
C ILE A 434 4.46 -11.22 -17.49
N LEU A 435 5.47 -11.96 -17.96
CA LEU A 435 5.88 -13.22 -17.36
C LEU A 435 6.40 -13.06 -15.92
N CYS A 436 7.09 -11.95 -15.63
CA CYS A 436 7.52 -11.58 -14.29
C CYS A 436 6.35 -11.52 -13.29
N LYS A 437 5.17 -11.07 -13.73
CA LYS A 437 3.96 -11.03 -12.89
C LYS A 437 3.36 -12.42 -12.66
N ILE A 438 3.44 -13.30 -13.65
CA ILE A 438 2.88 -14.67 -13.58
C ILE A 438 3.75 -15.56 -12.69
N VAL A 439 5.07 -15.53 -12.90
CA VAL A 439 6.04 -16.39 -12.20
C VAL A 439 6.43 -15.82 -10.83
N GLY A 440 6.26 -14.51 -10.64
CA GLY A 440 6.67 -13.79 -9.44
C GLY A 440 8.11 -13.28 -9.55
N GLY A 441 8.29 -11.97 -9.32
CA GLY A 441 9.59 -11.29 -9.50
C GLY A 441 10.72 -11.82 -8.61
N HIS A 442 10.40 -12.43 -7.47
CA HIS A 442 11.38 -13.03 -6.56
C HIS A 442 12.11 -14.25 -7.15
N ILE A 443 11.51 -14.94 -8.13
CA ILE A 443 12.15 -16.05 -8.86
C ILE A 443 12.65 -15.57 -10.22
N TYR A 444 11.82 -14.80 -10.93
CA TYR A 444 12.10 -14.43 -12.31
C TYR A 444 13.28 -13.45 -12.44
N ILE A 445 13.39 -12.44 -11.56
CA ILE A 445 14.46 -11.44 -11.63
C ILE A 445 15.85 -12.07 -11.35
N PRO A 446 16.06 -12.84 -10.27
CA PRO A 446 17.36 -13.47 -10.03
C PRO A 446 17.79 -14.44 -11.15
N THR A 447 16.83 -15.17 -11.74
CA THR A 447 17.08 -16.09 -12.85
C THR A 447 17.63 -15.34 -14.07
N LEU A 448 17.00 -14.22 -14.44
CA LEU A 448 17.46 -13.40 -15.56
C LEU A 448 18.83 -12.78 -15.31
N VAL A 449 19.08 -12.28 -14.09
CA VAL A 449 20.39 -11.72 -13.70
C VAL A 449 21.49 -12.79 -13.77
N LEU A 450 21.20 -14.03 -13.34
CA LEU A 450 22.12 -15.15 -13.44
C LEU A 450 22.43 -15.49 -14.90
N CYS A 451 21.40 -15.61 -15.74
CA CYS A 451 21.57 -15.86 -17.17
C CYS A 451 22.37 -14.74 -17.86
N PHE A 452 22.07 -13.47 -17.55
CA PHE A 452 22.83 -12.32 -18.03
C PHE A 452 24.32 -12.42 -17.67
N GLY A 453 24.63 -12.75 -16.41
CA GLY A 453 26.01 -12.94 -15.94
C GLY A 453 26.74 -14.04 -16.71
N ILE A 454 26.08 -15.18 -16.91
CA ILE A 454 26.63 -16.32 -17.67
C ILE A 454 26.93 -15.92 -19.12
N ILE A 455 25.99 -15.29 -19.83
CA ILE A 455 26.21 -14.89 -21.23
C ILE A 455 27.30 -13.81 -21.33
N THR A 456 27.38 -12.89 -20.36
CA THR A 456 28.44 -11.87 -20.30
C THR A 456 29.81 -12.54 -20.18
N MET A 457 29.95 -13.57 -19.35
CA MET A 457 31.18 -14.37 -19.25
C MET A 457 31.48 -15.12 -20.55
N LEU A 458 30.49 -15.74 -21.18
CA LEU A 458 30.69 -16.44 -22.46
C LEU A 458 31.13 -15.50 -23.58
N THR A 459 30.78 -14.21 -23.51
CA THR A 459 31.20 -13.22 -24.49
C THR A 459 32.73 -13.06 -24.54
N SER A 460 33.46 -13.30 -23.44
CA SER A 460 34.92 -13.24 -23.45
C SER A 460 35.58 -14.42 -24.16
N LEU A 461 34.84 -15.50 -24.43
CA LEU A 461 35.32 -16.71 -25.11
C LEU A 461 35.03 -16.68 -26.62
N VAL A 462 34.52 -15.57 -27.14
CA VAL A 462 34.12 -15.45 -28.53
C VAL A 462 35.35 -15.21 -29.42
N GLU A 463 35.61 -16.15 -30.32
CA GLU A 463 36.72 -16.07 -31.30
C GLU A 463 36.25 -15.76 -32.73
N GLN A 464 34.93 -15.71 -32.95
CA GLN A 464 34.35 -15.49 -34.28
C GLN A 464 33.14 -14.54 -34.25
N LYS A 465 32.94 -13.77 -35.32
CA LYS A 465 31.84 -12.80 -35.47
C LYS A 465 30.44 -13.37 -35.14
N GLY A 466 30.17 -14.63 -35.51
CA GLY A 466 28.88 -15.27 -35.25
C GLY A 466 28.63 -15.50 -33.75
N GLY A 467 29.68 -15.86 -33.00
CA GLY A 467 29.61 -15.99 -31.55
C GLY A 467 29.30 -14.66 -30.87
N LEU A 468 29.84 -13.55 -31.40
CA LEU A 468 29.56 -12.21 -30.87
C LEU A 468 28.08 -11.85 -31.09
N TYR A 469 27.55 -12.08 -32.29
CA TYR A 469 26.15 -11.78 -32.59
C TYR A 469 25.19 -12.63 -31.74
N ALA A 470 25.49 -13.92 -31.55
CA ALA A 470 24.70 -14.81 -30.71
C ALA A 470 24.70 -14.36 -29.23
N CYS A 471 25.87 -14.03 -28.68
CA CYS A 471 25.97 -13.52 -27.31
C CYS A 471 25.21 -12.21 -27.16
N ARG A 472 25.35 -11.27 -28.11
CA ARG A 472 24.64 -9.98 -28.07
C ARG A 472 23.12 -10.15 -28.14
N PHE A 473 22.64 -11.06 -28.99
CA PHE A 473 21.22 -11.39 -29.06
C PHE A 473 20.70 -11.97 -27.74
N LEU A 474 21.41 -12.96 -27.16
CA LEU A 474 21.02 -13.58 -25.89
C LEU A 474 21.06 -12.58 -24.71
N LEU A 475 22.04 -11.67 -24.68
CA LEU A 475 22.09 -10.60 -23.69
C LEU A 475 20.82 -9.75 -23.75
N GLY A 476 20.36 -9.37 -24.95
CA GLY A 476 19.11 -8.63 -25.09
C GLY A 476 17.87 -9.40 -24.61
N VAL A 477 17.84 -10.72 -24.75
CA VAL A 477 16.75 -11.58 -24.20
C VAL A 477 16.73 -11.53 -22.68
N PHE A 478 17.90 -11.64 -22.03
CA PHE A 478 17.98 -11.74 -20.57
C PHE A 478 17.99 -10.39 -19.85
N GLU A 479 18.26 -9.29 -20.54
CA GLU A 479 18.30 -7.95 -19.96
C GLU A 479 16.90 -7.32 -19.80
N GLY A 480 15.86 -7.91 -20.39
CA GLY A 480 14.49 -7.36 -20.55
C GLY A 480 13.68 -7.02 -19.29
N VAL A 481 14.11 -7.41 -18.07
CA VAL A 481 13.41 -7.07 -16.79
C VAL A 481 14.22 -6.14 -15.90
N SER A 482 15.42 -5.75 -16.33
CA SER A 482 16.33 -4.93 -15.53
C SER A 482 15.80 -3.49 -15.46
N VAL A 483 14.91 -3.20 -14.51
CA VAL A 483 14.38 -1.87 -14.25
C VAL A 483 15.54 -0.89 -14.14
N ILE A 484 15.58 0.06 -15.08
CA ILE A 484 16.60 1.09 -15.19
C ILE A 484 16.24 2.26 -14.28
N LEU A 485 17.09 2.50 -13.28
CA LEU A 485 17.48 3.83 -12.80
C LEU A 485 18.77 3.67 -12.00
N ALA A 486 19.90 4.13 -12.52
CA ALA A 486 21.13 4.30 -11.75
C ALA A 486 21.85 5.61 -12.06
N VAL A 487 21.40 6.62 -11.32
CA VAL A 487 22.15 7.83 -10.94
C VAL A 487 23.24 7.52 -9.88
N VAL A 488 23.63 6.25 -9.69
CA VAL A 488 24.78 5.88 -8.82
C VAL A 488 26.00 5.42 -9.62
N ALA A 489 26.02 5.67 -10.93
CA ALA A 489 27.28 5.76 -11.68
C ALA A 489 28.18 6.93 -11.21
N PHE A 490 27.88 7.58 -10.07
CA PHE A 490 28.63 8.70 -9.53
C PHE A 490 29.06 8.58 -8.05
N ILE A 491 28.87 7.42 -7.37
CA ILE A 491 29.32 7.29 -5.96
C ILE A 491 30.37 6.18 -5.74
N THR A 492 30.91 5.57 -6.79
CA THR A 492 32.03 4.61 -6.63
C THR A 492 33.08 4.69 -7.72
N ILE A 493 33.78 5.84 -7.84
CA ILE A 493 35.22 5.88 -8.12
C ILE A 493 35.78 7.08 -7.34
N PRO A 494 36.60 6.84 -6.30
CA PRO A 494 38.03 6.86 -6.56
C PRO A 494 38.76 5.72 -5.85
N SER A 495 39.42 4.88 -6.63
CA SER A 495 40.70 4.31 -6.18
C SER A 495 41.55 4.07 -7.41
N GLY A 496 42.59 4.89 -7.56
CA GLY A 496 43.61 4.71 -8.59
C GLY A 496 44.48 3.47 -8.35
N PRO A 497 45.56 3.29 -9.14
CA PRO A 497 46.38 2.07 -9.21
C PRO A 497 47.16 1.68 -7.94
N GLY A 498 46.93 2.33 -6.79
CA GLY A 498 47.74 2.19 -5.58
C GLY A 498 47.21 1.17 -4.56
N THR A 499 45.98 0.67 -4.69
CA THR A 499 45.31 -0.12 -3.62
C THR A 499 45.05 -1.59 -3.97
N ALA A 500 45.51 -2.09 -5.12
CA ALA A 500 45.43 -3.50 -5.48
C ALA A 500 46.51 -4.32 -4.72
N ARG A 501 46.11 -5.00 -3.63
CA ARG A 501 47.00 -5.83 -2.79
C ARG A 501 47.46 -7.15 -3.44
N PHE A 502 47.21 -7.36 -4.73
CA PHE A 502 47.56 -8.58 -5.47
C PHE A 502 48.56 -8.35 -6.61
N LEU A 503 49.10 -7.13 -6.76
CA LEU A 503 50.21 -6.81 -7.68
C LEU A 503 51.49 -6.55 -6.89
N THR A 504 52.60 -7.16 -7.28
CA THR A 504 53.91 -6.97 -6.65
C THR A 504 54.55 -5.63 -7.05
N GLU A 505 55.44 -5.08 -6.22
CA GLU A 505 56.09 -3.77 -6.43
C GLU A 505 56.81 -3.64 -7.79
N SER A 506 57.27 -4.74 -8.39
CA SER A 506 57.87 -4.75 -9.74
C SER A 506 56.87 -4.59 -10.89
N GLN A 507 55.56 -4.76 -10.64
CA GLN A 507 54.50 -4.52 -11.63
C GLN A 507 54.01 -3.06 -11.60
N LYS A 508 54.53 -2.24 -10.68
CA LYS A 508 54.12 -0.83 -10.51
C LYS A 508 54.96 0.18 -11.32
N GLN A 509 56.02 -0.24 -12.02
CA GLN A 509 56.77 0.58 -13.00
C GLN A 509 57.44 -0.30 -14.05
N PRO A 510 57.71 0.13 -15.31
CA PRO A 510 57.32 1.35 -16.02
C PRO A 510 56.62 1.09 -17.38
N CYS A 511 55.62 1.93 -17.71
CA CYS A 511 55.16 2.12 -19.09
C CYS A 511 56.26 2.81 -19.90
N TYR A 512 56.81 2.14 -20.92
CA TYR A 512 57.67 2.70 -21.97
C TYR A 512 56.90 2.75 -23.30
N PRO A 513 57.38 3.48 -24.33
CA PRO A 513 57.43 4.93 -24.47
C PRO A 513 56.54 5.40 -25.64
N GLY A 514 56.07 6.65 -25.62
CA GLY A 514 55.62 7.33 -26.85
C GLY A 514 54.20 7.90 -26.90
N PHE A 515 53.42 7.84 -25.82
CA PHE A 515 52.20 8.66 -25.71
C PHE A 515 52.10 9.30 -24.32
N ASP A 516 51.85 10.60 -24.31
CA ASP A 516 51.82 11.45 -23.13
C ASP A 516 50.63 11.06 -22.20
N ASN A 517 50.88 10.15 -21.25
CA ASN A 517 49.87 9.57 -20.34
C ASN A 517 49.13 10.61 -19.48
N THR A 518 49.75 11.77 -19.27
CA THR A 518 49.17 12.92 -18.58
C THR A 518 47.98 13.49 -19.37
N ALA A 519 48.12 13.64 -20.69
CA ALA A 519 47.07 14.15 -21.57
C ALA A 519 45.88 13.17 -21.68
N CYS A 520 46.15 11.87 -21.73
CA CYS A 520 45.12 10.83 -21.78
C CYS A 520 44.34 10.72 -20.46
N THR A 521 45.01 10.86 -19.31
CA THR A 521 44.38 10.91 -17.99
C THR A 521 43.57 12.20 -17.80
N PHE A 522 44.08 13.35 -18.24
CA PHE A 522 43.34 14.62 -18.25
C PHE A 522 42.11 14.59 -19.18
N LEU A 523 42.22 13.98 -20.36
CA LEU A 523 41.11 13.84 -21.30
C LEU A 523 40.01 12.93 -20.73
N ARG A 524 40.39 11.84 -20.05
CA ARG A 524 39.45 10.95 -19.33
C ARG A 524 38.78 11.65 -18.15
N LEU A 525 39.52 12.43 -17.35
CA LEU A 525 38.93 13.25 -16.27
C LEU A 525 37.93 14.27 -16.81
N ARG A 526 38.27 14.94 -17.92
CA ARG A 526 37.38 15.85 -18.64
C ARG A 526 36.10 15.14 -19.09
N ILE A 527 36.18 13.95 -19.67
CA ILE A 527 34.97 13.20 -20.09
C ILE A 527 34.05 12.86 -18.91
N LEU A 528 34.60 12.71 -17.70
CA LEU A 528 33.82 12.40 -16.50
C LEU A 528 33.12 13.62 -15.89
N LEU A 529 33.72 14.81 -15.99
CA LEU A 529 33.21 16.02 -15.33
C LEU A 529 31.86 16.50 -15.90
N TRP A 530 31.64 16.44 -17.21
CA TRP A 530 30.33 16.81 -17.76
C TRP A 530 29.26 15.75 -17.45
N LYS A 531 29.64 14.48 -17.35
CA LYS A 531 28.73 13.39 -16.92
C LYS A 531 28.32 13.55 -15.46
N ALA A 532 29.26 13.96 -14.61
CA ALA A 532 29.02 14.34 -13.22
C ALA A 532 27.99 15.47 -13.12
N ALA A 533 28.22 16.54 -13.90
CA ALA A 533 27.36 17.70 -13.94
C ALA A 533 25.96 17.32 -14.44
N ALA A 534 25.86 16.51 -15.49
CA ALA A 534 24.58 16.01 -16.00
C ALA A 534 23.84 15.20 -14.93
N CYS A 535 24.52 14.30 -14.21
CA CYS A 535 23.94 13.53 -13.12
C CYS A 535 23.39 14.43 -12.00
N ALA A 536 24.19 15.39 -11.52
CA ALA A 536 23.77 16.33 -10.48
C ALA A 536 22.55 17.17 -10.92
N ILE A 537 22.56 17.65 -12.16
CA ILE A 537 21.46 18.44 -12.72
C ILE A 537 20.20 17.57 -12.87
N SER A 538 20.31 16.32 -13.33
CA SER A 538 19.16 15.40 -13.41
C SER A 538 18.50 15.17 -12.05
N ILE A 539 19.27 15.05 -10.96
CA ILE A 539 18.73 14.93 -9.60
C ILE A 539 17.97 16.21 -9.21
N VAL A 540 18.57 17.38 -9.43
CA VAL A 540 17.96 18.67 -9.10
C VAL A 540 16.67 18.90 -9.89
N VAL A 541 16.68 18.61 -11.19
CA VAL A 541 15.52 18.71 -12.08
C VAL A 541 14.41 17.74 -11.65
N GLY A 542 14.76 16.51 -11.29
CA GLY A 542 13.82 15.53 -10.72
C GLY A 542 13.16 16.04 -9.43
N TYR A 543 13.97 16.56 -8.50
CA TYR A 543 13.48 17.14 -7.25
C TYR A 543 12.53 18.32 -7.48
N ILE A 544 12.86 19.23 -8.40
CA ILE A 544 12.02 20.38 -8.75
C ILE A 544 10.69 19.90 -9.35
N SER A 545 10.75 18.96 -10.30
CA SER A 545 9.57 18.36 -10.94
C SER A 545 8.61 17.75 -9.91
N ASP A 546 9.12 16.99 -8.95
CA ASP A 546 8.30 16.38 -7.91
C ASP A 546 7.72 17.39 -6.92
N ARG A 547 8.50 18.42 -6.55
CA ARG A 547 8.07 19.49 -5.65
C ARG A 547 6.89 20.29 -6.20
N TYR A 548 6.87 20.54 -7.50
CA TYR A 548 5.84 21.36 -8.14
C TYR A 548 4.72 20.56 -8.81
N HIS A 549 4.79 19.22 -8.82
CA HIS A 549 3.81 18.32 -9.45
C HIS A 549 3.48 18.68 -10.92
N ASN A 550 4.45 19.25 -11.65
CA ASN A 550 4.26 19.80 -13.01
C ASN A 550 5.42 19.37 -13.92
N ARG A 551 5.31 18.18 -14.51
CA ARG A 551 6.45 17.53 -15.20
C ARG A 551 6.68 18.08 -16.60
N GLY A 552 5.61 18.35 -17.35
CA GLY A 552 5.68 18.88 -18.70
C GLY A 552 6.32 20.26 -18.77
N TRP A 553 6.07 21.14 -17.79
CA TRP A 553 6.73 22.46 -17.76
C TRP A 553 8.21 22.39 -17.46
N VAL A 554 8.63 21.44 -16.61
CA VAL A 554 10.04 21.21 -16.34
C VAL A 554 10.72 20.64 -17.57
N ILE A 555 10.12 19.67 -18.27
CA ILE A 555 10.63 19.14 -19.54
C ILE A 555 10.75 20.27 -20.58
N PHE A 556 9.70 21.08 -20.74
CA PHE A 556 9.68 22.23 -21.65
C PHE A 556 10.83 23.20 -21.39
N ALA A 557 11.16 23.45 -20.12
CA ALA A 557 12.25 24.34 -19.73
C ALA A 557 13.64 23.71 -19.91
N THR A 558 13.79 22.39 -19.76
CA THR A 558 15.10 21.71 -19.82
C THR A 558 15.57 21.35 -21.22
N VAL A 559 14.66 20.98 -22.13
CA VAL A 559 15.00 20.57 -23.51
C VAL A 559 15.74 21.65 -24.31
N PRO A 560 15.42 22.96 -24.19
CA PRO A 560 16.17 24.04 -24.84
C PRO A 560 17.67 24.06 -24.52
N PHE A 561 18.10 23.64 -23.33
CA PHE A 561 19.53 23.53 -23.01
C PHE A 561 20.22 22.43 -23.82
N GLY A 562 19.51 21.30 -24.03
CA GLY A 562 19.97 20.22 -24.89
C GLY A 562 20.08 20.66 -26.35
N ILE A 563 19.06 21.38 -26.83
CA ILE A 563 19.04 21.99 -28.18
C ILE A 563 20.20 22.97 -28.33
N ALA A 564 20.40 23.88 -27.38
CA ALA A 564 21.48 24.86 -27.42
C ALA A 564 22.85 24.17 -27.45
N GLY A 565 23.07 23.16 -26.60
CA GLY A 565 24.31 22.39 -26.58
C GLY A 565 24.57 21.62 -27.88
N MET A 566 23.55 20.97 -28.46
CA MET A 566 23.67 20.29 -29.75
C MET A 566 23.87 21.27 -30.92
N GLY A 567 23.21 22.43 -30.87
CA GLY A 567 23.41 23.51 -31.84
C GLY A 567 24.83 24.05 -31.79
N MET A 568 25.40 24.22 -30.59
CA MET A 568 26.81 24.59 -30.44
C MET A 568 27.75 23.53 -31.04
N LEU A 569 27.46 22.24 -30.88
CA LEU A 569 28.27 21.17 -31.49
C LEU A 569 28.27 21.21 -33.03
N GLU A 570 27.11 21.51 -33.63
CA GLU A 570 26.93 21.61 -35.08
C GLU A 570 27.55 22.88 -35.67
N PHE A 571 27.27 24.05 -35.07
CA PHE A 571 27.62 25.35 -35.66
C PHE A 571 29.00 25.86 -35.27
N LEU A 572 29.62 25.36 -34.19
CA LEU A 572 31.00 25.72 -33.87
C LEU A 572 31.97 25.06 -34.87
N PRO A 573 33.02 25.77 -35.32
CA PRO A 573 34.06 25.19 -36.16
C PRO A 573 34.91 24.18 -35.38
N THR A 574 35.46 23.19 -36.09
CA THR A 574 36.37 22.17 -35.54
C THR A 574 37.68 22.74 -35.01
N SER A 575 38.03 23.97 -35.39
CA SER A 575 39.16 24.73 -34.85
C SER A 575 38.99 25.17 -33.39
N MET A 576 37.79 25.04 -32.81
CA MET A 576 37.50 25.40 -31.40
C MET A 576 37.08 24.17 -30.56
N PRO A 577 37.97 23.18 -30.34
CA PRO A 577 37.63 21.96 -29.61
C PRO A 577 37.23 22.22 -28.15
N GLY A 578 37.77 23.26 -27.52
CA GLY A 578 37.40 23.66 -26.16
C GLY A 578 35.95 24.15 -26.06
N ALA A 579 35.46 24.92 -27.04
CA ALA A 579 34.09 25.40 -27.08
C ALA A 579 33.10 24.27 -27.41
N LYS A 580 33.45 23.36 -28.33
CA LYS A 580 32.67 22.14 -28.60
C LYS A 580 32.60 21.23 -27.36
N TYR A 581 33.69 21.12 -26.61
CA TYR A 581 33.70 20.37 -25.38
C TYR A 581 32.88 21.06 -24.26
N GLY A 582 32.88 22.39 -24.19
CA GLY A 582 31.98 23.18 -23.33
C GLY A 582 30.50 22.98 -23.68
N ALA A 583 30.17 22.82 -24.96
CA ALA A 583 28.82 22.52 -25.42
C ALA A 583 28.24 21.22 -24.81
N LEU A 584 29.09 20.25 -24.48
CA LEU A 584 28.67 19.01 -23.81
C LEU A 584 28.10 19.26 -22.41
N TYR A 585 28.54 20.31 -21.69
CA TYR A 585 28.00 20.68 -20.39
C TYR A 585 26.60 21.32 -20.48
N LEU A 586 26.14 21.67 -21.68
CA LEU A 586 24.76 22.10 -21.93
C LEU A 586 23.94 20.96 -22.55
N ALA A 587 24.51 20.28 -23.55
CA ALA A 587 23.86 19.20 -24.28
C ALA A 587 23.51 18.04 -23.35
N ALA A 588 24.48 17.56 -22.56
CA ALA A 588 24.28 16.37 -21.75
C ALA A 588 23.29 16.56 -20.61
N PRO A 589 23.38 17.60 -19.75
CA PRO A 589 22.35 17.81 -18.74
C PRO A 589 20.97 18.04 -19.35
N GLY A 590 20.89 18.77 -20.47
CA GLY A 590 19.65 18.97 -21.21
C GLY A 590 19.02 17.65 -21.67
N ILE A 591 19.82 16.70 -22.17
CA ILE A 591 19.35 15.40 -22.68
C ILE A 591 19.05 14.42 -21.53
N TYR A 592 19.95 14.30 -20.56
CA TYR A 592 19.84 13.29 -19.49
C TYR A 592 18.89 13.70 -18.37
N ALA A 593 18.58 14.99 -18.19
CA ALA A 593 17.65 15.43 -17.15
C ALA A 593 16.19 15.14 -17.47
N PHE A 594 15.79 15.10 -18.76
CA PHE A 594 14.38 14.88 -19.10
C PHE A 594 13.99 13.41 -19.23
N LEU A 595 14.91 12.48 -19.53
CA LEU A 595 14.59 11.06 -19.74
C LEU A 595 13.77 10.44 -18.58
N PRO A 596 14.18 10.57 -17.30
CA PRO A 596 13.38 10.05 -16.18
C PRO A 596 12.04 10.79 -16.02
N LEU A 597 11.97 12.07 -16.42
CA LEU A 597 10.75 12.86 -16.35
C LEU A 597 9.69 12.38 -17.35
N TRP A 598 10.07 11.98 -18.56
CA TRP A 598 9.12 11.43 -19.53
C TRP A 598 8.50 10.13 -19.06
N LEU A 599 9.29 9.24 -18.48
CA LEU A 599 8.80 8.00 -17.89
C LEU A 599 7.84 8.30 -16.74
N ALA A 600 8.24 9.16 -15.81
CA ALA A 600 7.40 9.56 -14.68
C ALA A 600 6.10 10.24 -15.17
N TRP A 601 6.18 11.08 -16.19
CA TRP A 601 5.03 11.77 -16.76
C TRP A 601 4.05 10.82 -17.46
N ALA A 602 4.56 9.82 -18.19
CA ALA A 602 3.74 8.76 -18.77
C ALA A 602 3.04 7.91 -17.70
N VAL A 603 3.77 7.48 -16.66
CA VAL A 603 3.22 6.68 -15.55
C VAL A 603 2.19 7.45 -14.74
N ASN A 604 2.36 8.76 -14.54
CA ASN A 604 1.38 9.59 -13.82
C ASN A 604 0.09 9.80 -14.59
N ASN A 605 0.11 9.65 -15.92
CA ASN A 605 -1.07 9.73 -16.77
C ASN A 605 -1.73 8.37 -17.04
N ALA A 606 -1.26 7.31 -16.36
CA ALA A 606 -1.85 5.98 -16.38
C ALA A 606 -2.66 5.72 -15.10
N ALA A 607 -3.93 5.32 -15.25
CA ALA A 607 -4.88 5.27 -14.13
C ALA A 607 -4.79 4.02 -13.25
N THR A 608 -4.34 2.87 -13.75
CA THR A 608 -4.30 1.60 -12.97
C THR A 608 -2.88 1.07 -12.86
N PRO A 609 -2.54 0.29 -11.81
CA PRO A 609 -1.20 -0.31 -11.67
C PRO A 609 -0.76 -1.13 -12.89
N THR A 610 -1.71 -1.81 -13.54
CA THR A 610 -1.45 -2.57 -14.77
C THR A 610 -1.12 -1.65 -15.95
N VAL A 611 -1.88 -0.57 -16.13
CA VAL A 611 -1.62 0.42 -17.20
C VAL A 611 -0.34 1.19 -16.91
N LYS A 612 -0.01 1.48 -15.64
CA LYS A 612 1.26 2.10 -15.23
C LYS A 612 2.45 1.22 -15.61
N ALA A 613 2.41 -0.07 -15.29
CA ALA A 613 3.44 -1.03 -15.67
C ALA A 613 3.55 -1.21 -17.20
N ALA A 614 2.42 -1.30 -17.90
CA ALA A 614 2.41 -1.40 -19.36
C ALA A 614 2.92 -0.13 -20.06
N SER A 615 2.57 1.05 -19.53
CA SER A 615 3.03 2.35 -20.05
C SER A 615 4.53 2.52 -19.82
N ALA A 616 5.05 2.15 -18.64
CA ALA A 616 6.47 2.14 -18.37
C ALA A 616 7.21 1.20 -19.34
N GLY A 617 6.75 -0.04 -19.49
CA GLY A 617 7.34 -1.00 -20.43
C GLY A 617 7.32 -0.49 -21.88
N LEU A 618 6.21 0.10 -22.33
CA LEU A 618 6.11 0.64 -23.69
C LEU A 618 7.07 1.82 -23.93
N VAL A 619 7.21 2.73 -22.97
CA VAL A 619 8.16 3.85 -23.05
C VAL A 619 9.59 3.32 -23.20
N PHE A 620 9.97 2.28 -22.45
CA PHE A 620 11.29 1.70 -22.54
C PHE A 620 11.52 0.91 -23.84
N THR A 621 10.53 0.15 -24.31
CA THR A 621 10.63 -0.59 -25.57
C THR A 621 10.82 0.36 -26.75
N VAL A 622 10.03 1.43 -26.81
CA VAL A 622 10.19 2.46 -27.86
C VAL A 622 11.51 3.22 -27.69
N GLY A 623 11.90 3.56 -26.47
CA GLY A 623 13.18 4.22 -26.20
C GLY A 623 14.40 3.38 -26.62
N SER A 624 14.30 2.06 -26.50
CA SER A 624 15.36 1.11 -26.84
C SER A 624 15.57 0.96 -28.35
N LEU A 625 14.60 1.34 -29.18
CA LEU A 625 14.79 1.51 -30.63
C LEU A 625 15.89 2.53 -30.94
N GLY A 626 16.15 3.48 -30.04
CA GLY A 626 17.30 4.38 -30.13
C GLY A 626 18.63 3.63 -30.18
N GLY A 627 18.75 2.48 -29.52
CA GLY A 627 19.94 1.63 -29.58
C GLY A 627 20.12 0.88 -30.90
N ILE A 628 19.02 0.66 -31.66
CA ILE A 628 19.06 0.15 -33.03
C ILE A 628 19.58 1.23 -33.98
N LEU A 629 19.11 2.47 -33.81
CA LEU A 629 19.46 3.58 -34.70
C LEU A 629 20.84 4.17 -34.39
N ALA A 630 21.22 4.29 -33.12
CA ALA A 630 22.42 5.00 -32.68
C ALA A 630 23.73 4.57 -33.39
N PRO A 631 24.01 3.28 -33.64
CA PRO A 631 25.20 2.85 -34.38
C PRO A 631 25.27 3.39 -35.81
N TRP A 632 24.14 3.80 -36.38
CA TRP A 632 24.01 4.25 -37.78
C TRP A 632 23.90 5.77 -37.93
N VAL A 633 23.87 6.51 -36.82
CA VAL A 633 23.72 7.97 -36.83
C VAL A 633 25.05 8.68 -37.11
N TYR A 634 26.16 8.15 -36.60
CA TYR A 634 27.50 8.74 -36.75
C TYR A 634 28.38 7.82 -37.58
N LEU A 635 28.41 8.05 -38.90
CA LEU A 635 29.17 7.21 -39.83
C LEU A 635 30.57 7.81 -40.11
N PRO A 636 31.60 6.98 -40.38
CA PRO A 636 32.94 7.46 -40.69
C PRO A 636 33.01 8.43 -41.88
N GLY A 637 32.09 8.29 -42.84
CA GLY A 637 32.01 9.17 -44.03
C GLY A 637 31.57 10.61 -43.73
N ASP A 638 30.97 10.87 -42.56
CA ASP A 638 30.55 12.22 -42.15
C ASP A 638 31.66 12.97 -41.38
N ALA A 639 32.79 12.33 -41.13
CA ALA A 639 33.93 12.96 -40.48
C ALA A 639 34.48 14.14 -41.30
N PRO A 640 35.04 15.18 -40.66
CA PRO A 640 35.24 15.36 -39.22
C PRO A 640 34.07 16.07 -38.51
N ASN A 641 33.08 16.54 -39.26
CA ASN A 641 32.05 17.43 -38.73
C ASN A 641 30.78 16.71 -38.25
N TYR A 642 30.53 15.50 -38.73
CA TYR A 642 29.39 14.66 -38.36
C TYR A 642 28.02 15.34 -38.48
N ARG A 643 27.87 16.23 -39.47
CA ARG A 643 26.66 17.05 -39.65
C ARG A 643 25.39 16.23 -39.75
N THR A 644 25.43 15.10 -40.45
CA THR A 644 24.29 14.19 -40.57
C THR A 644 23.85 13.69 -39.19
N GLY A 645 24.79 13.21 -38.37
CA GLY A 645 24.51 12.71 -37.04
C GLY A 645 24.02 13.79 -36.07
N HIS A 646 24.64 14.97 -36.12
CA HIS A 646 24.20 16.13 -35.35
C HIS A 646 22.82 16.61 -35.78
N ALA A 647 22.53 16.70 -37.08
CA ALA A 647 21.23 17.09 -37.60
C ALA A 647 20.11 16.12 -37.19
N ILE A 648 20.36 14.81 -37.21
CA ILE A 648 19.41 13.79 -36.74
C ILE A 648 19.11 13.98 -35.25
N MET A 649 20.15 14.15 -34.42
CA MET A 649 19.99 14.37 -32.97
C MET A 649 19.28 15.69 -32.67
N PHE A 650 19.58 16.74 -33.42
CA PHE A 650 18.94 18.03 -33.34
C PHE A 650 17.46 17.94 -33.72
N ALA A 651 17.13 17.22 -34.80
CA ALA A 651 15.76 16.95 -35.21
C ALA A 651 14.97 16.16 -34.15
N PHE A 652 15.58 15.16 -33.51
CA PHE A 652 14.94 14.44 -32.40
C PHE A 652 14.70 15.32 -31.18
N LEU A 653 15.61 16.24 -30.85
CA LEU A 653 15.42 17.17 -29.73
C LEU A 653 14.31 18.18 -30.00
N PHE A 654 14.29 18.78 -31.20
CA PHE A 654 13.19 19.67 -31.60
C PHE A 654 11.86 18.91 -31.69
N GLY A 655 11.87 17.70 -32.24
CA GLY A 655 10.70 16.83 -32.27
C GLY A 655 10.18 16.50 -30.89
N SER A 656 11.07 16.16 -29.94
CA SER A 656 10.72 15.91 -28.54
C SER A 656 10.17 17.17 -27.86
N TRP A 657 10.74 18.34 -28.13
CA TRP A 657 10.28 19.61 -27.59
C TRP A 657 8.89 19.98 -28.13
N ALA A 658 8.69 19.86 -29.44
CA ALA A 658 7.40 20.07 -30.09
C ALA A 658 6.35 19.08 -29.59
N MET A 659 6.73 17.82 -29.39
CA MET A 659 5.85 16.79 -28.82
C MET A 659 5.49 17.11 -27.36
N CYS A 660 6.42 17.66 -26.56
CA CYS A 660 6.14 18.13 -25.21
C CYS A 660 5.10 19.26 -25.24
N ILE A 661 5.27 20.26 -26.10
CA ILE A 661 4.31 21.36 -26.28
C ILE A 661 2.94 20.80 -26.72
N GLY A 662 2.93 19.91 -27.71
CA GLY A 662 1.73 19.25 -28.21
C GLY A 662 1.01 18.46 -27.12
N MET A 663 1.74 17.73 -26.27
CA MET A 663 1.21 17.01 -25.12
C MET A 663 0.63 17.95 -24.07
N ILE A 664 1.31 19.06 -23.73
CA ILE A 664 0.79 20.07 -22.81
C ILE A 664 -0.51 20.66 -23.35
N ILE A 665 -0.55 21.02 -24.64
CA ILE A 665 -1.75 21.55 -25.30
C ILE A 665 -2.86 20.50 -25.29
N TYR A 666 -2.56 19.26 -25.68
CA TYR A 666 -3.52 18.15 -25.71
C TYR A 666 -4.09 17.86 -24.33
N ILE A 667 -3.26 17.72 -23.30
CA ILE A 667 -3.68 17.46 -21.92
C ILE A 667 -4.59 18.59 -21.42
N LYS A 668 -4.21 19.85 -21.65
CA LYS A 668 -5.05 21.01 -21.29
C LYS A 668 -6.36 21.01 -22.07
N TRP A 669 -6.31 20.72 -23.36
CA TRP A 669 -7.49 20.68 -24.23
C TRP A 669 -8.45 19.55 -23.83
N GLU A 670 -7.95 18.34 -23.58
CA GLU A 670 -8.75 17.18 -23.22
C GLU A 670 -9.32 17.32 -21.80
N ASN A 671 -8.55 17.83 -20.83
CA ASN A 671 -9.07 18.17 -19.50
C ASN A 671 -10.18 19.24 -19.60
N ARG A 672 -10.01 20.28 -20.41
CA ARG A 672 -11.04 21.30 -20.65
C ARG A 672 -12.27 20.73 -21.36
N ALA A 673 -12.09 19.83 -22.33
CA ALA A 673 -13.20 19.17 -23.02
C ALA A 673 -14.03 18.31 -22.05
N ARG A 674 -13.35 17.60 -21.13
CA ARG A 674 -13.97 16.83 -20.05
C ARG A 674 -14.68 17.70 -19.01
N GLU A 675 -14.13 18.85 -18.65
CA GLU A 675 -14.80 19.83 -17.78
C GLU A 675 -16.08 20.39 -18.39
N LEU A 676 -16.07 20.62 -19.71
CA LEU A 676 -17.23 21.07 -20.47
C LEU A 676 -18.25 19.96 -20.75
N GLY A 677 -18.03 18.73 -20.27
CA GLY A 677 -18.91 17.58 -20.47
C GLY A 677 -18.91 17.01 -21.89
N LYS A 678 -17.97 17.42 -22.77
CA LYS A 678 -17.90 16.95 -24.18
C LYS A 678 -17.51 15.47 -24.34
N ARG A 679 -17.23 14.78 -23.23
CA ARG A 679 -16.90 13.36 -23.16
C ARG A 679 -17.93 12.56 -22.37
N ASP A 680 -19.00 13.19 -21.90
CA ASP A 680 -20.04 12.55 -21.09
C ASP A 680 -20.85 11.53 -21.92
N ASN A 681 -20.79 11.62 -23.26
CA ASN A 681 -21.37 10.64 -24.18
C ASN A 681 -20.82 9.22 -23.98
N VAL A 682 -19.60 9.08 -23.45
CA VAL A 682 -19.02 7.78 -23.10
C VAL A 682 -19.78 7.11 -21.94
N LEU A 683 -20.58 7.88 -21.19
CA LEU A 683 -21.42 7.37 -20.09
C LEU A 683 -22.84 7.00 -20.55
N GLU A 684 -23.23 7.33 -21.80
CA GLU A 684 -24.56 7.05 -22.33
C GLU A 684 -24.76 5.54 -22.55
N GLY A 685 -25.86 5.01 -22.00
CA GLY A 685 -26.16 3.58 -22.09
C GLY A 685 -25.31 2.68 -21.18
N LEU A 686 -24.30 3.23 -20.49
CA LEU A 686 -23.46 2.49 -19.55
C LEU A 686 -24.03 2.53 -18.14
N GLY A 687 -24.12 1.36 -17.51
CA GLY A 687 -24.45 1.25 -16.09
C GLY A 687 -23.34 1.85 -15.19
N PRO A 688 -23.62 2.16 -13.90
CA PRO A 688 -22.63 2.73 -12.99
C PRO A 688 -21.37 1.85 -12.78
N GLU A 689 -21.48 0.54 -12.98
CA GLU A 689 -20.35 -0.40 -12.93
C GLU A 689 -19.49 -0.27 -14.21
N GLU A 690 -20.10 -0.34 -15.39
CA GLU A 690 -19.43 -0.17 -16.68
C GLU A 690 -18.71 1.18 -16.80
N GLN A 691 -19.26 2.24 -16.18
CA GLN A 691 -18.60 3.55 -16.11
C GLN A 691 -17.29 3.53 -15.29
N LEU A 692 -17.19 2.73 -14.22
CA LEU A 692 -15.96 2.58 -13.44
C LEU A 692 -14.88 1.77 -14.18
N GLU A 693 -15.30 0.93 -15.12
CA GLU A 693 -14.41 0.15 -16.01
C GLU A 693 -13.71 1.02 -17.06
N LEU A 694 -14.22 2.23 -17.29
CA LEU A 694 -13.66 3.16 -18.26
C LEU A 694 -12.23 3.61 -17.92
N SER A 695 -11.76 3.50 -16.66
CA SER A 695 -10.38 3.85 -16.28
C SER A 695 -10.00 5.26 -16.76
N SER A 696 -8.94 5.44 -17.56
CA SER A 696 -8.55 6.74 -18.16
C SER A 696 -9.56 7.29 -19.18
N ARG A 697 -10.48 6.46 -19.70
CA ARG A 697 -11.60 6.87 -20.58
C ARG A 697 -12.75 7.51 -19.81
N HIS A 698 -12.79 7.38 -18.48
CA HIS A 698 -13.83 8.02 -17.68
C HIS A 698 -13.73 9.55 -17.80
N PRO A 699 -14.81 10.31 -18.07
CA PRO A 699 -14.77 11.76 -18.23
C PRO A 699 -14.26 12.51 -17.00
N ALA A 700 -14.36 11.91 -15.81
CA ALA A 700 -13.79 12.50 -14.61
C ALA A 700 -12.26 12.40 -14.54
N PHE A 701 -11.59 11.51 -15.32
CA PHE A 701 -10.12 11.37 -15.30
C PHE A 701 -9.42 12.65 -15.76
N ARG A 702 -8.37 13.05 -15.04
CA ARG A 702 -7.62 14.30 -15.24
C ARG A 702 -6.17 13.93 -15.49
N TYR A 703 -5.70 14.33 -16.66
CA TYR A 703 -4.31 14.17 -17.05
C TYR A 703 -3.44 15.20 -16.31
N ALA A 704 -2.29 14.78 -15.82
CA ALA A 704 -1.30 15.63 -15.16
C ALA A 704 -0.38 16.28 -16.19
N VAL A 705 -0.15 17.59 -16.07
CA VAL A 705 0.74 18.35 -16.94
C VAL A 705 2.20 18.14 -16.59
#